data_AF-A0A933HKD2-F1
#
_entry.id   AF-A0A933HKD2-F1
#
_cell.length_a   1.000
_cell.length_b   1.000
_cell.length_c   1.000
_cell.angle_alpha   90.00
_cell.angle_beta   90.00
_cell.angle_gamma   90.00
#
_symmetry.space_group_name_H-M   'P 1'
#
loop_
_entity.id
_entity.type
_entity.pdbx_description
1 polymer ?
#
loop_
_entity_poly.entity_id
_entity_poly.type
_entity_poly.pdbx_seq_one_letter_code
_entity_poly.pdbx_strand_id
1 'polypeptide(L)'
;MPISPNEINPNWRDFPPTAQVGEVHFNIPRDARRILWIVVPLENEMFAVFKYGDLIQAVKDFTQADEPRAAMLNLVLQDLPGFLSRYARPAVDRETGDIYTIRETWNALSDPPLVVLSNGAIIGVLKSGRRGGDEDADWFGNLGMAQANGGDEPKNGGGEIPVTGEEDDKPKSGGKLEAKDAKPTAPARKINVRFEPPEQKDSPLQKDETYTLVFSVDLEKLAQAIAAADLDETRFFPPNVEQVDIFVQLLSDDFEILTQPQKLIVPRAGKSKNRARFDIVPQKNGVGEITAVFSKDGNAVQAMTLQLNVGVPGQPAFAGSETLGRPIDSAGAAQARGLTLWIDYKGEGFQVNVLDPEGTTSFLIPLQLHELQQAINDARAVLNEIVDWRVNDEPVYQTGIDIPAVVNQATLPKLAEAGYLLFQTIFMHFGLDDTGRAFAARLRALATQETLKIQIISKQMLLPWGILYLAEIFDPDNIKPELFLGLGHIIEHAPMQPKMDFAHHIASQPQLTVSLNLNPEIDAQMNFPLIKNQKKYWDTLKQQKPIQLVTRTNGSDVLNAFANAKTPDQITYFYCHAVSRALGEVDPKTHKKYTPDDSMLQFGANQAVTFKDFRLRAPNSIRLDAAPLIFLNACESAELSPVLYNGFMPYFVDKGARGMIGAECPVPAFFAADWAQKFFDRFLRGQPLGEIFLEMRRDYFYNHRNILGLLYAVYCNADTRVEPALA
;
A
#
# COMPACT_ATOMS: atom_id res chain seq x y z
N MET A 1 -22.02 -16.54 28.26
CA MET A 1 -21.04 -15.44 28.04
C MET A 1 -21.53 -14.54 26.91
N PRO A 2 -21.33 -13.21 26.98
CA PRO A 2 -21.61 -12.31 25.87
C PRO A 2 -20.90 -12.74 24.58
N ILE A 3 -21.45 -12.36 23.43
CA ILE A 3 -20.87 -12.72 22.12
C ILE A 3 -19.52 -11.99 21.94
N SER A 4 -18.44 -12.77 21.84
CA SER A 4 -17.09 -12.23 21.62
C SER A 4 -16.96 -11.64 20.20
N PRO A 5 -16.20 -10.55 20.00
CA PRO A 5 -15.88 -10.03 18.66
C PRO A 5 -15.36 -11.09 17.69
N ASN A 6 -14.62 -12.07 18.18
CA ASN A 6 -14.05 -13.16 17.36
C ASN A 6 -15.12 -14.12 16.81
N GLU A 7 -16.34 -14.10 17.33
CA GLU A 7 -17.48 -14.91 16.86
C GLU A 7 -18.31 -14.18 15.79
N ILE A 8 -18.00 -12.92 15.52
CA ILE A 8 -18.76 -12.05 14.62
C ILE A 8 -18.01 -11.93 13.28
N ASN A 9 -18.73 -12.15 12.17
CA ASN A 9 -18.25 -11.89 10.82
C ASN A 9 -18.68 -10.47 10.39
N PRO A 10 -17.74 -9.55 10.14
CA PRO A 10 -18.06 -8.19 9.73
C PRO A 10 -18.38 -8.04 8.22
N ASN A 11 -18.18 -9.09 7.41
CA ASN A 11 -18.39 -9.05 5.96
C ASN A 11 -19.86 -9.27 5.62
N TRP A 12 -20.67 -8.25 5.81
CA TRP A 12 -22.09 -8.23 5.49
C TRP A 12 -22.52 -6.91 4.83
N ARG A 13 -23.68 -6.92 4.18
CA ARG A 13 -24.34 -5.71 3.67
C ARG A 13 -25.85 -5.89 3.76
N ASP A 14 -26.56 -4.84 4.17
CA ASP A 14 -28.01 -4.86 4.24
C ASP A 14 -28.69 -4.33 2.99
N PHE A 15 -29.88 -4.86 2.73
CA PHE A 15 -30.79 -4.41 1.68
C PHE A 15 -32.23 -4.45 2.20
N PRO A 16 -33.11 -3.52 1.78
CA PRO A 16 -34.53 -3.61 2.14
C PRO A 16 -35.20 -4.82 1.45
N PRO A 17 -36.31 -5.35 1.99
CA PRO A 17 -37.09 -6.42 1.34
C PRO A 17 -37.59 -6.06 -0.07
N THR A 18 -37.75 -4.75 -0.32
CA THR A 18 -38.16 -4.17 -1.60
C THR A 18 -37.01 -3.96 -2.58
N ALA A 19 -35.77 -4.34 -2.22
CA ALA A 19 -34.64 -4.23 -3.13
C ALA A 19 -34.83 -5.14 -4.34
N GLN A 20 -34.35 -4.67 -5.50
CA GLN A 20 -34.32 -5.49 -6.71
C GLN A 20 -33.08 -6.39 -6.73
N VAL A 21 -33.16 -7.54 -7.40
CA VAL A 21 -32.02 -8.46 -7.60
C VAL A 21 -30.84 -7.73 -8.23
N GLY A 22 -31.09 -6.81 -9.15
CA GLY A 22 -30.11 -5.93 -9.77
C GLY A 22 -29.45 -4.99 -8.77
N GLU A 23 -30.23 -4.38 -7.88
CA GLU A 23 -29.67 -3.54 -6.81
C GLU A 23 -28.71 -4.34 -5.93
N VAL A 24 -29.06 -5.57 -5.56
CA VAL A 24 -28.16 -6.47 -4.83
C VAL A 24 -26.92 -6.83 -5.68
N HIS A 25 -27.12 -7.15 -6.96
CA HIS A 25 -26.03 -7.53 -7.89
C HIS A 25 -25.00 -6.43 -8.11
N PHE A 26 -25.45 -5.19 -8.37
CA PHE A 26 -24.57 -4.07 -8.71
C PHE A 26 -23.94 -3.41 -7.47
N ASN A 27 -24.56 -3.53 -6.30
CA ASN A 27 -23.98 -3.03 -5.05
C ASN A 27 -23.04 -4.02 -4.37
N ILE A 28 -22.94 -5.29 -4.81
CA ILE A 28 -21.97 -6.25 -4.29
C ILE A 28 -20.85 -6.44 -5.32
N PRO A 29 -19.61 -5.98 -5.02
CA PRO A 29 -18.44 -6.18 -5.87
C PRO A 29 -18.24 -7.65 -6.24
N ARG A 30 -17.75 -7.90 -7.45
CA ARG A 30 -17.67 -9.25 -8.04
C ARG A 30 -16.87 -10.24 -7.16
N ASP A 31 -15.74 -9.78 -6.63
CA ASP A 31 -14.86 -10.47 -5.69
C ASP A 31 -15.50 -10.71 -4.31
N ALA A 32 -16.42 -9.84 -3.88
CA ALA A 32 -17.13 -9.96 -2.61
C ALA A 32 -18.34 -10.92 -2.66
N ARG A 33 -18.90 -11.22 -3.85
CA ARG A 33 -20.13 -12.04 -4.01
C ARG A 33 -20.07 -13.42 -3.38
N ARG A 34 -18.87 -14.02 -3.29
CA ARG A 34 -18.66 -15.36 -2.73
C ARG A 34 -18.50 -15.37 -1.20
N ILE A 35 -18.12 -14.23 -0.60
CA ILE A 35 -17.73 -14.18 0.82
C ILE A 35 -18.62 -13.27 1.67
N LEU A 36 -19.36 -12.33 1.08
CA LEU A 36 -20.22 -11.38 1.78
C LEU A 36 -21.57 -12.00 2.16
N TRP A 37 -22.08 -11.68 3.35
CA TRP A 37 -23.45 -12.01 3.78
C TRP A 37 -24.42 -10.90 3.41
N ILE A 38 -25.56 -11.27 2.83
CA ILE A 38 -26.66 -10.35 2.52
C ILE A 38 -27.65 -10.43 3.67
N VAL A 39 -27.96 -9.28 4.26
CA VAL A 39 -28.88 -9.16 5.39
C VAL A 39 -30.10 -8.37 4.94
N VAL A 40 -31.30 -8.92 5.15
CA VAL A 40 -32.55 -8.23 4.83
C VAL A 40 -33.36 -8.10 6.11
N PRO A 41 -33.51 -6.88 6.68
CA PRO A 41 -34.37 -6.65 7.83
C PRO A 41 -35.83 -6.91 7.48
N LEU A 42 -36.53 -7.66 8.32
CA LEU A 42 -37.96 -7.99 8.22
C LEU A 42 -38.72 -7.45 9.43
N GLU A 43 -40.04 -7.63 9.44
CA GLU A 43 -40.88 -7.28 10.59
C GLU A 43 -40.55 -8.12 11.84
N ASN A 44 -40.87 -7.61 13.02
CA ASN A 44 -40.71 -8.28 14.32
C ASN A 44 -39.26 -8.68 14.66
N GLU A 45 -38.28 -7.83 14.33
CA GLU A 45 -36.84 -8.06 14.60
C GLU A 45 -36.28 -9.34 13.96
N MET A 46 -36.92 -9.80 12.88
CA MET A 46 -36.45 -10.90 12.06
C MET A 46 -35.52 -10.38 10.96
N PHE A 47 -34.51 -11.17 10.62
CA PHE A 47 -33.57 -10.85 9.55
C PHE A 47 -33.39 -12.07 8.66
N ALA A 48 -33.51 -11.89 7.34
CA ALA A 48 -33.10 -12.93 6.40
C ALA A 48 -31.60 -12.78 6.11
N VAL A 49 -30.82 -13.84 6.31
CA VAL A 49 -29.36 -13.83 6.08
C VAL A 49 -28.96 -14.94 5.11
N PHE A 50 -28.42 -14.55 3.95
CA PHE A 50 -28.09 -15.48 2.86
C PHE A 50 -26.85 -15.04 2.06
N LYS A 51 -26.30 -15.93 1.24
CA LYS A 51 -25.20 -15.59 0.29
C LYS A 51 -25.76 -15.21 -1.06
N TYR A 52 -24.92 -14.57 -1.88
CA TYR A 52 -25.29 -14.19 -3.24
C TYR A 52 -25.67 -15.41 -4.11
N GLY A 53 -24.99 -16.55 -3.93
CA GLY A 53 -25.35 -17.80 -4.61
C GLY A 53 -26.75 -18.32 -4.25
N ASP A 54 -27.20 -18.13 -3.00
CA ASP A 54 -28.58 -18.48 -2.60
C ASP A 54 -29.63 -17.63 -3.33
N LEU A 55 -29.32 -16.35 -3.56
CA LEU A 55 -30.19 -15.45 -4.34
C LEU A 55 -30.25 -15.86 -5.81
N ILE A 56 -29.11 -16.20 -6.41
CA ILE A 56 -29.06 -16.71 -7.79
C ILE A 56 -29.92 -17.96 -7.93
N GLN A 57 -29.78 -18.92 -7.01
CA GLN A 57 -30.61 -20.13 -7.01
C GLN A 57 -32.10 -19.79 -6.93
N ALA A 58 -32.49 -18.89 -6.03
CA ALA A 58 -33.89 -18.49 -5.89
C ALA A 58 -34.45 -17.85 -7.16
N VAL A 59 -33.65 -17.06 -7.88
CA VAL A 59 -34.07 -16.47 -9.16
C VAL A 59 -34.18 -17.53 -10.25
N LYS A 60 -33.23 -18.49 -10.33
CA LYS A 60 -33.32 -19.63 -11.26
C LYS A 60 -34.59 -20.45 -11.01
N ASP A 61 -34.85 -20.79 -9.75
CA ASP A 61 -36.03 -21.56 -9.35
C ASP A 61 -37.33 -20.81 -9.68
N PHE A 62 -37.38 -19.51 -9.41
CA PHE A 62 -38.57 -18.69 -9.68
C PHE A 62 -38.86 -18.52 -11.17
N THR A 63 -37.81 -18.35 -11.98
CA THR A 63 -37.95 -18.06 -13.42
C THR A 63 -37.91 -19.30 -14.31
N GLN A 64 -37.55 -20.46 -13.74
CA GLN A 64 -37.31 -21.71 -14.47
C GLN A 64 -36.36 -21.53 -15.66
N ALA A 65 -35.32 -20.71 -15.47
CA ALA A 65 -34.39 -20.34 -16.53
C ALA A 65 -32.96 -20.80 -16.21
N ASP A 66 -32.34 -21.46 -17.19
CA ASP A 66 -30.95 -21.92 -17.08
C ASP A 66 -29.94 -20.79 -17.39
N GLU A 67 -30.37 -19.75 -18.10
CA GLU A 67 -29.54 -18.62 -18.56
C GLU A 67 -30.08 -17.28 -18.04
N PRO A 68 -29.19 -16.32 -17.71
CA PRO A 68 -29.55 -15.06 -17.09
C PRO A 68 -30.21 -14.10 -18.11
N ARG A 69 -31.24 -13.36 -17.70
CA ARG A 69 -31.91 -12.34 -18.54
C ARG A 69 -31.98 -11.01 -17.79
N ALA A 70 -31.83 -9.89 -18.51
CA ALA A 70 -31.86 -8.55 -17.91
C ALA A 70 -33.13 -8.27 -17.08
N ALA A 71 -34.29 -8.81 -17.50
CA ALA A 71 -35.54 -8.68 -16.75
C ALA A 71 -35.51 -9.32 -15.35
N MET A 72 -34.66 -10.33 -15.14
CA MET A 72 -34.50 -10.99 -13.84
C MET A 72 -33.86 -10.07 -12.79
N LEU A 73 -33.07 -9.08 -13.23
CA LEU A 73 -32.49 -8.06 -12.35
C LEU A 73 -33.56 -7.11 -11.78
N ASN A 74 -34.73 -7.02 -12.40
CA ASN A 74 -35.85 -6.20 -11.93
C ASN A 74 -36.75 -6.93 -10.91
N LEU A 75 -36.51 -8.23 -10.65
CA LEU A 75 -37.26 -8.98 -9.63
C LEU A 75 -36.98 -8.40 -8.25
N VAL A 76 -38.01 -8.32 -7.40
CA VAL A 76 -37.91 -7.80 -6.04
C VAL A 76 -37.73 -8.95 -5.05
N LEU A 77 -36.85 -8.80 -4.06
CA LEU A 77 -36.52 -9.88 -3.11
C LEU A 77 -37.73 -10.46 -2.39
N GLN A 78 -38.64 -9.61 -1.89
CA GLN A 78 -39.85 -10.05 -1.19
C GLN A 78 -40.87 -10.77 -2.09
N ASP A 79 -40.80 -10.55 -3.40
CA ASP A 79 -41.71 -11.15 -4.38
C ASP A 79 -41.23 -12.56 -4.81
N LEU A 80 -39.99 -12.94 -4.47
CA LEU A 80 -39.47 -14.31 -4.65
C LEU A 80 -40.15 -15.26 -3.64
N PRO A 81 -41.02 -16.20 -4.10
CA PRO A 81 -41.88 -16.97 -3.22
C PRO A 81 -41.10 -17.77 -2.17
N GLY A 82 -41.34 -17.46 -0.89
CA GLY A 82 -40.74 -18.18 0.23
C GLY A 82 -39.23 -17.98 0.40
N PHE A 83 -38.59 -17.11 -0.40
CA PHE A 83 -37.14 -16.92 -0.35
C PHE A 83 -36.71 -16.27 0.97
N LEU A 84 -37.17 -15.05 1.26
CA LEU A 84 -36.76 -14.35 2.48
C LEU A 84 -37.18 -15.10 3.76
N SER A 85 -38.37 -15.70 3.78
CA SER A 85 -38.86 -16.46 4.94
C SER A 85 -38.03 -17.71 5.23
N ARG A 86 -37.45 -18.35 4.21
CA ARG A 86 -36.54 -19.50 4.38
C ARG A 86 -35.28 -19.14 5.18
N TYR A 87 -34.79 -17.92 5.04
CA TYR A 87 -33.56 -17.44 5.69
C TYR A 87 -33.82 -16.56 6.91
N ALA A 88 -35.08 -16.29 7.24
CA ALA A 88 -35.47 -15.43 8.35
C ALA A 88 -35.14 -16.05 9.72
N ARG A 89 -34.44 -15.31 10.56
CA ARG A 89 -34.15 -15.64 11.97
C ARG A 89 -34.21 -14.39 12.85
N PRO A 90 -34.54 -14.51 14.15
CA PRO A 90 -34.43 -13.40 15.08
C PRO A 90 -32.95 -13.04 15.26
N ALA A 91 -32.66 -11.75 15.45
CA ALA A 91 -31.30 -11.34 15.80
C ALA A 91 -30.93 -11.73 17.24
N VAL A 92 -29.63 -11.73 17.50
CA VAL A 92 -29.07 -11.91 18.85
C VAL A 92 -28.35 -10.64 19.27
N ASP A 93 -28.56 -10.22 20.51
CA ASP A 93 -27.90 -9.06 21.08
C ASP A 93 -26.53 -9.47 21.66
N ARG A 94 -25.49 -8.69 21.36
CA ARG A 94 -24.11 -9.02 21.73
C ARG A 94 -23.92 -8.98 23.24
N GLU A 95 -24.48 -7.98 23.89
CA GLU A 95 -24.30 -7.69 25.31
C GLU A 95 -25.08 -8.67 26.19
N THR A 96 -26.26 -9.07 25.75
CA THR A 96 -27.19 -9.92 26.53
C THR A 96 -27.27 -11.37 26.03
N GLY A 97 -26.83 -11.65 24.81
CA GLY A 97 -26.86 -12.99 24.23
C GLY A 97 -25.79 -13.92 24.80
N ASP A 98 -26.20 -15.10 25.28
CA ASP A 98 -25.27 -16.15 25.67
C ASP A 98 -24.91 -17.05 24.48
N ILE A 99 -23.66 -17.00 24.04
CA ILE A 99 -23.17 -17.80 22.91
C ILE A 99 -23.38 -19.32 23.07
N TYR A 100 -23.38 -19.83 24.31
CA TYR A 100 -23.59 -21.26 24.55
C TYR A 100 -25.05 -21.65 24.33
N THR A 101 -25.99 -20.87 24.87
CA THR A 101 -27.44 -21.07 24.69
C THR A 101 -27.85 -20.88 23.24
N ILE A 102 -27.25 -19.92 22.54
CA ILE A 102 -27.45 -19.73 21.09
C ILE A 102 -27.04 -21.01 20.34
N ARG A 103 -25.87 -21.58 20.64
CA ARG A 103 -25.38 -22.81 19.97
C ARG A 103 -26.15 -24.09 20.31
N GLU A 104 -26.95 -24.10 21.38
CA GLU A 104 -27.87 -25.21 21.68
C GLU A 104 -29.10 -25.23 20.75
N THR A 105 -29.51 -24.04 20.26
CA THR A 105 -30.74 -23.87 19.48
C THR A 105 -30.50 -23.47 18.03
N TRP A 106 -29.27 -23.08 17.69
CA TRP A 106 -28.83 -22.71 16.35
C TRP A 106 -27.63 -23.55 15.91
N ASN A 107 -27.80 -24.29 14.81
CA ASN A 107 -26.76 -25.11 14.22
C ASN A 107 -25.98 -24.35 13.15
N ALA A 108 -24.73 -23.99 13.46
CA ALA A 108 -23.85 -23.20 12.58
C ALA A 108 -23.56 -23.81 11.19
N LEU A 109 -23.87 -25.10 10.97
CA LEU A 109 -23.65 -25.79 9.69
C LEU A 109 -24.90 -25.82 8.81
N SER A 110 -26.09 -25.87 9.41
CA SER A 110 -27.35 -26.10 8.68
C SER A 110 -28.32 -24.92 8.73
N ASP A 111 -28.29 -24.12 9.79
CA ASP A 111 -29.21 -22.99 9.93
C ASP A 111 -28.72 -21.75 9.17
N PRO A 112 -29.62 -20.87 8.71
CA PRO A 112 -29.29 -19.52 8.30
C PRO A 112 -28.52 -18.80 9.42
N PRO A 113 -27.48 -18.02 9.10
CA PRO A 113 -26.74 -17.28 10.10
C PRO A 113 -27.61 -16.26 10.86
N LEU A 114 -27.22 -15.98 12.10
CA LEU A 114 -27.90 -15.00 12.95
C LEU A 114 -27.26 -13.63 12.78
N VAL A 115 -28.09 -12.58 12.72
CA VAL A 115 -27.63 -11.19 12.83
C VAL A 115 -27.25 -10.91 14.29
N VAL A 116 -26.11 -10.25 14.48
CA VAL A 116 -25.66 -9.79 15.80
C VAL A 116 -25.89 -8.29 15.91
N LEU A 117 -26.66 -7.88 16.91
CA LEU A 117 -26.92 -6.48 17.25
C LEU A 117 -26.04 -6.04 18.42
N SER A 118 -25.71 -4.76 18.46
CA SER A 118 -25.22 -4.09 19.67
C SER A 118 -25.93 -2.76 19.79
N ASN A 119 -26.62 -2.54 20.91
CA ASN A 119 -27.48 -1.38 21.13
C ASN A 119 -28.49 -1.14 19.98
N GLY A 120 -29.06 -2.22 19.42
CA GLY A 120 -30.04 -2.17 18.32
C GLY A 120 -29.45 -1.93 16.92
N ALA A 121 -28.14 -1.73 16.78
CA ALA A 121 -27.49 -1.61 15.48
C ALA A 121 -26.87 -2.94 15.04
N ILE A 122 -26.97 -3.28 13.74
CA ILE A 122 -26.30 -4.45 13.17
C ILE A 122 -24.79 -4.23 13.21
N ILE A 123 -24.07 -5.14 13.87
CA ILE A 123 -22.60 -5.10 13.95
C ILE A 123 -21.94 -6.26 13.19
N GLY A 124 -22.72 -7.26 12.78
CA GLY A 124 -22.20 -8.41 12.05
C GLY A 124 -23.18 -9.56 11.94
N VAL A 125 -22.67 -10.65 11.38
CA VAL A 125 -23.35 -11.94 11.29
C VAL A 125 -22.57 -12.95 12.10
N LEU A 126 -23.23 -13.77 12.92
CA LEU A 126 -22.57 -14.79 13.72
C LEU A 126 -21.86 -15.80 12.79
N LYS A 127 -20.59 -16.12 13.08
CA LYS A 127 -19.78 -17.01 12.23
C LYS A 127 -20.46 -18.37 12.07
N SER A 128 -20.79 -18.72 10.82
CA SER A 128 -21.37 -20.01 10.45
C SER A 128 -20.39 -20.80 9.59
N GLY A 129 -20.40 -22.13 9.72
CA GLY A 129 -19.69 -23.04 8.81
C GLY A 129 -20.48 -23.36 7.52
N ARG A 130 -21.69 -22.80 7.37
CA ARG A 130 -22.51 -22.94 6.16
C ARG A 130 -21.83 -22.29 4.96
N ARG A 131 -21.50 -23.10 3.95
CA ARG A 131 -21.16 -22.64 2.60
C ARG A 131 -22.48 -22.30 1.91
N GLY A 132 -22.81 -21.02 1.77
CA GLY A 132 -24.02 -20.62 1.04
C GLY A 132 -23.82 -20.77 -0.47
N GLY A 133 -24.86 -21.25 -1.17
CA GLY A 133 -24.99 -21.43 -2.62
C GLY A 133 -23.75 -21.83 -3.43
N ASP A 134 -23.69 -23.07 -3.94
CA ASP A 134 -22.66 -23.55 -4.89
C ASP A 134 -22.82 -22.97 -6.31
N GLU A 135 -23.77 -22.06 -6.50
CA GLU A 135 -24.09 -21.45 -7.78
C GLU A 135 -23.02 -20.46 -8.25
N ASP A 136 -22.89 -20.32 -9.57
CA ASP A 136 -21.97 -19.38 -10.17
C ASP A 136 -22.31 -17.94 -9.74
N ALA A 137 -21.53 -17.40 -8.82
CA ALA A 137 -21.67 -16.03 -8.31
C ALA A 137 -21.58 -14.94 -9.42
N ASP A 138 -21.14 -15.32 -10.62
CA ASP A 138 -21.08 -14.47 -11.81
C ASP A 138 -22.20 -14.73 -12.82
N TRP A 139 -23.25 -15.48 -12.45
CA TRP A 139 -24.33 -15.86 -13.38
C TRP A 139 -24.97 -14.66 -14.10
N PHE A 140 -25.11 -13.49 -13.46
CA PHE A 140 -25.60 -12.27 -14.12
C PHE A 140 -24.53 -11.46 -14.87
N GLY A 141 -23.34 -12.02 -15.10
CA GLY A 141 -22.17 -11.33 -15.64
C GLY A 141 -22.45 -10.61 -16.97
N ASN A 142 -22.06 -9.33 -17.04
CA ASN A 142 -22.22 -8.40 -18.18
C ASN A 142 -23.67 -7.98 -18.50
N LEU A 143 -24.69 -8.38 -17.73
CA LEU A 143 -26.06 -7.88 -17.93
C LEU A 143 -26.27 -6.53 -17.26
N GLY A 144 -26.93 -5.60 -17.96
CA GLY A 144 -27.48 -4.37 -17.39
C GLY A 144 -28.95 -4.54 -17.00
N MET A 145 -29.47 -3.63 -16.16
CA MET A 145 -30.91 -3.55 -15.86
C MET A 145 -31.70 -3.35 -17.16
N ALA A 146 -32.81 -4.09 -17.32
CA ALA A 146 -33.70 -3.84 -18.46
C ALA A 146 -34.37 -2.46 -18.30
N GLN A 147 -34.18 -1.58 -19.29
CA GLN A 147 -34.92 -0.32 -19.36
C GLN A 147 -36.41 -0.64 -19.52
N ALA A 148 -37.25 0.02 -18.73
CA ALA A 148 -38.71 -0.11 -18.80
C ALA A 148 -39.24 0.54 -20.09
N ASN A 149 -39.01 -0.12 -21.23
CA ASN A 149 -39.75 0.13 -22.46
C ASN A 149 -40.87 -0.90 -22.52
N GLY A 150 -42.08 -0.44 -22.23
CA GLY A 150 -43.28 -1.20 -22.54
C GLY A 150 -43.43 -1.37 -24.06
N GLY A 151 -43.87 -2.56 -24.47
CA GLY A 151 -44.53 -2.77 -25.76
C GLY A 151 -43.79 -3.67 -26.73
N ASP A 152 -44.08 -4.98 -26.65
CA ASP A 152 -44.16 -5.79 -27.86
C ASP A 152 -45.36 -5.28 -28.69
N GLU A 153 -45.09 -4.85 -29.93
CA GLU A 153 -46.12 -4.49 -30.91
C GLU A 153 -47.02 -5.68 -31.26
N PRO A 154 -48.27 -5.38 -31.68
CA PRO A 154 -48.62 -5.79 -33.03
C PRO A 154 -49.18 -4.64 -33.89
N LYS A 155 -48.94 -4.81 -35.19
CA LYS A 155 -49.16 -3.93 -36.34
C LYS A 155 -50.59 -3.38 -36.52
N ASN A 156 -50.59 -2.22 -37.18
CA ASN A 156 -51.59 -1.63 -38.10
C ASN A 156 -52.76 -0.81 -37.52
N GLY A 157 -52.87 0.42 -38.05
CA GLY A 157 -54.14 1.14 -38.21
C GLY A 157 -54.05 2.63 -37.91
N GLY A 158 -54.10 3.47 -38.94
CA GLY A 158 -54.02 4.94 -38.84
C GLY A 158 -55.19 5.62 -38.13
N GLY A 159 -54.98 6.91 -37.82
CA GLY A 159 -56.02 7.82 -37.32
C GLY A 159 -55.44 9.18 -36.94
N GLU A 160 -56.07 10.23 -37.44
CA GLU A 160 -55.69 11.65 -37.43
C GLU A 160 -55.65 12.34 -36.04
N ILE A 161 -54.97 13.50 -36.03
CA ILE A 161 -54.86 14.51 -34.97
C ILE A 161 -56.26 15.12 -34.65
N PRO A 162 -56.48 15.65 -33.44
CA PRO A 162 -56.60 17.11 -33.36
C PRO A 162 -55.93 17.77 -32.14
N VAL A 163 -55.53 19.02 -32.39
CA VAL A 163 -54.98 20.05 -31.51
C VAL A 163 -56.08 20.70 -30.66
N THR A 164 -55.81 20.99 -29.38
CA THR A 164 -56.25 22.15 -28.57
C THR A 164 -55.55 22.04 -27.21
N GLY A 165 -54.97 23.03 -26.55
CA GLY A 165 -54.80 24.46 -26.76
C GLY A 165 -53.82 24.99 -25.69
N GLU A 166 -53.09 26.06 -26.04
CA GLU A 166 -52.24 26.84 -25.14
C GLU A 166 -53.10 27.79 -24.30
N GLU A 167 -52.72 28.01 -23.04
CA GLU A 167 -52.78 29.33 -22.40
C GLU A 167 -51.79 29.39 -21.22
N ASP A 168 -50.84 30.33 -21.33
CA ASP A 168 -50.14 31.15 -20.32
C ASP A 168 -49.39 30.46 -19.14
N ASP A 169 -48.21 30.89 -18.67
CA ASP A 169 -47.65 32.24 -18.61
C ASP A 169 -46.11 32.21 -18.41
N LYS A 170 -45.51 33.37 -18.66
CA LYS A 170 -44.10 33.78 -18.80
C LYS A 170 -43.03 33.34 -17.75
N PRO A 171 -41.73 33.48 -18.13
CA PRO A 171 -40.59 33.00 -17.35
C PRO A 171 -40.15 33.97 -16.25
N LYS A 172 -39.77 33.44 -15.07
CA LYS A 172 -39.06 34.19 -14.03
C LYS A 172 -37.82 33.45 -13.53
N SER A 173 -36.69 34.05 -13.89
CA SER A 173 -35.40 34.14 -13.21
C SER A 173 -35.18 33.33 -11.91
N GLY A 174 -34.09 32.54 -11.94
CA GLY A 174 -32.99 32.69 -10.98
C GLY A 174 -33.30 32.43 -9.51
N GLY A 175 -33.56 31.16 -9.16
CA GLY A 175 -33.26 30.64 -7.83
C GLY A 175 -31.86 30.06 -7.83
N LYS A 176 -30.92 30.71 -7.13
CA LYS A 176 -29.59 30.16 -6.82
C LYS A 176 -29.78 28.76 -6.24
N LEU A 177 -29.22 27.75 -6.91
CA LEU A 177 -28.80 26.53 -6.22
C LEU A 177 -27.78 26.99 -5.19
N GLU A 178 -28.22 27.07 -3.92
CA GLU A 178 -27.31 27.13 -2.80
C GLU A 178 -26.34 25.96 -2.97
N ALA A 179 -25.09 26.30 -3.25
CA ALA A 179 -23.99 25.39 -3.06
C ALA A 179 -24.18 24.83 -1.65
N LYS A 180 -24.29 23.49 -1.53
CA LYS A 180 -24.05 22.85 -0.25
C LYS A 180 -22.73 23.41 0.25
N ASP A 181 -22.82 24.25 1.28
CA ASP A 181 -21.65 24.82 1.93
C ASP A 181 -20.67 23.67 2.14
N ALA A 182 -19.48 23.84 1.56
CA ALA A 182 -18.35 23.02 1.94
C ALA A 182 -18.31 23.09 3.48
N LYS A 183 -18.41 21.92 4.13
CA LYS A 183 -18.20 21.84 5.58
C LYS A 183 -16.97 22.69 5.91
N PRO A 184 -17.05 23.61 6.88
CA PRO A 184 -15.89 24.41 7.26
C PRO A 184 -14.70 23.46 7.48
N THR A 185 -13.59 23.71 6.79
CA THR A 185 -12.32 23.03 7.08
C THR A 185 -12.10 23.12 8.57
N ALA A 186 -12.08 21.97 9.25
CA ALA A 186 -11.79 21.92 10.68
C ALA A 186 -10.45 22.65 10.94
N PRO A 187 -10.33 23.41 12.04
CA PRO A 187 -9.08 24.10 12.35
C PRO A 187 -7.93 23.08 12.42
N ALA A 188 -6.80 23.38 11.78
CA ALA A 188 -5.63 22.51 11.77
C ALA A 188 -5.15 22.26 13.20
N ARG A 189 -5.28 21.02 13.68
CA ARG A 189 -4.85 20.63 15.03
C ARG A 189 -3.35 20.38 15.06
N LYS A 190 -2.74 20.56 16.24
CA LYS A 190 -1.31 20.40 16.47
C LYS A 190 -1.03 19.26 17.44
N ILE A 191 -0.07 18.40 17.09
CA ILE A 191 0.60 17.52 18.04
C ILE A 191 1.66 18.36 18.76
N ASN A 192 1.49 18.61 20.05
CA ASN A 192 2.37 19.40 20.88
C ASN A 192 3.28 18.50 21.72
N VAL A 193 4.53 18.94 21.90
CA VAL A 193 5.48 18.34 22.84
C VAL A 193 5.92 19.39 23.85
N ARG A 194 5.95 19.03 25.13
CA ARG A 194 6.46 19.88 26.21
C ARG A 194 7.14 19.05 27.28
N PHE A 195 7.93 19.69 28.13
CA PHE A 195 8.39 19.08 29.38
C PHE A 195 7.33 19.14 30.47
N GLU A 196 7.46 18.24 31.44
CA GLU A 196 6.81 18.30 32.75
C GLU A 196 7.91 18.19 33.83
N PRO A 197 8.13 19.24 34.65
CA PRO A 197 7.43 20.52 34.66
C PRO A 197 7.83 21.44 33.46
N PRO A 198 6.96 22.38 33.01
CA PRO A 198 7.18 23.16 31.78
C PRO A 198 8.44 24.05 31.79
N GLU A 199 8.85 24.51 32.97
CA GLU A 199 10.01 25.39 33.17
C GLU A 199 11.33 24.71 32.77
N GLN A 200 11.34 23.36 32.70
CA GLN A 200 12.50 22.59 32.26
C GLN A 200 12.98 23.01 30.87
N LYS A 201 12.10 23.52 29.99
CA LYS A 201 12.51 23.96 28.65
C LYS A 201 13.58 25.06 28.66
N ASP A 202 13.65 25.83 29.76
CA ASP A 202 14.50 27.03 29.86
C ASP A 202 15.92 26.71 30.37
N SER A 203 16.19 25.46 30.77
CA SER A 203 17.51 25.00 31.25
C SER A 203 17.94 23.73 30.52
N PRO A 204 19.25 23.47 30.33
CA PRO A 204 19.71 22.27 29.65
C PRO A 204 19.38 21.04 30.52
N LEU A 205 19.15 19.90 29.86
CA LEU A 205 19.03 18.63 30.56
C LEU A 205 20.38 18.26 31.20
N GLN A 206 20.37 17.45 32.25
CA GLN A 206 21.57 16.93 32.90
C GLN A 206 21.68 15.44 32.62
N LYS A 207 22.92 14.99 32.40
CA LYS A 207 23.20 13.57 32.22
C LYS A 207 22.75 12.79 33.46
N ASP A 208 22.19 11.60 33.24
CA ASP A 208 21.75 10.66 34.28
C ASP A 208 20.56 11.14 35.15
N GLU A 209 19.96 12.29 34.83
CA GLU A 209 18.71 12.76 35.46
C GLU A 209 17.48 12.38 34.62
N THR A 210 16.35 12.17 35.29
CA THR A 210 15.09 11.82 34.64
C THR A 210 14.26 13.07 34.30
N TYR A 211 13.78 13.12 33.06
CA TYR A 211 12.89 14.17 32.57
C TYR A 211 11.64 13.57 31.92
N THR A 212 10.51 14.26 32.00
CA THR A 212 9.26 13.81 31.38
C THR A 212 8.92 14.64 30.16
N LEU A 213 8.80 13.99 28.99
CA LEU A 213 8.20 14.56 27.78
C LEU A 213 6.71 14.24 27.74
N VAL A 214 5.89 15.22 27.35
CA VAL A 214 4.44 15.08 27.27
C VAL A 214 3.94 15.46 25.89
N PHE A 215 3.20 14.54 25.28
CA PHE A 215 2.57 14.68 23.97
C PHE A 215 1.05 14.85 24.11
N SER A 216 0.48 15.77 23.35
CA SER A 216 -0.98 15.98 23.26
C SER A 216 -1.40 16.50 21.89
N VAL A 217 -2.66 16.28 21.53
CA VAL A 217 -3.30 16.96 20.39
C VAL A 217 -4.11 18.13 20.90
N ASP A 218 -3.84 19.33 20.38
CA ASP A 218 -4.56 20.55 20.71
C ASP A 218 -4.99 21.30 19.44
N LEU A 219 -5.85 22.30 19.58
CA LEU A 219 -6.34 23.13 18.46
C LEU A 219 -5.29 24.12 17.94
N GLU A 220 -4.22 24.32 18.69
CA GLU A 220 -3.16 25.28 18.40
C GLU A 220 -1.84 24.82 19.05
N LYS A 221 -0.74 25.51 18.70
CA LYS A 221 0.53 25.33 19.40
C LYS A 221 0.41 25.88 20.82
N LEU A 222 0.67 25.06 21.83
CA LEU A 222 0.67 25.49 23.22
C LEU A 222 1.84 26.44 23.51
N ALA A 223 1.63 27.45 24.34
CA ALA A 223 2.69 28.40 24.73
C ALA A 223 3.90 27.72 25.39
N GLN A 224 3.67 26.61 26.11
CA GLN A 224 4.68 25.82 26.79
C GLN A 224 5.30 24.73 25.90
N ALA A 225 4.88 24.60 24.64
CA ALA A 225 5.38 23.57 23.75
C ALA A 225 6.79 23.91 23.25
N ILE A 226 7.71 22.96 23.39
CA ILE A 226 9.06 23.04 22.81
C ILE A 226 9.02 22.78 21.30
N ALA A 227 8.11 21.91 20.86
CA ALA A 227 7.88 21.59 19.45
C ALA A 227 6.40 21.33 19.19
N ALA A 228 5.98 21.56 17.95
CA ALA A 228 4.64 21.21 17.49
C ALA A 228 4.66 20.86 16.00
N ALA A 229 3.86 19.87 15.61
CA ALA A 229 3.61 19.51 14.22
C ALA A 229 2.11 19.55 13.93
N ASP A 230 1.74 19.79 12.67
CA ASP A 230 0.35 19.58 12.24
C ASP A 230 -0.03 18.11 12.44
N LEU A 231 -1.20 17.90 13.04
CA LEU A 231 -1.83 16.59 13.07
C LEU A 231 -2.36 16.31 11.67
N ASP A 232 -1.95 15.18 11.10
CA ASP A 232 -2.50 14.77 9.81
C ASP A 232 -3.91 14.19 9.99
N GLU A 233 -4.90 15.08 9.96
CA GLU A 233 -6.32 14.79 10.12
C GLU A 233 -6.78 13.63 9.22
N THR A 234 -6.36 13.68 7.97
CA THR A 234 -6.88 12.78 6.94
C THR A 234 -6.24 11.38 7.05
N ARG A 235 -5.02 11.26 7.58
CA ARG A 235 -4.39 9.97 7.92
C ARG A 235 -4.99 9.30 9.15
N PHE A 236 -5.28 10.08 10.19
CA PHE A 236 -5.78 9.52 11.43
C PHE A 236 -7.28 9.22 11.36
N PHE A 237 -8.10 10.03 10.66
CA PHE A 237 -9.56 10.01 10.78
C PHE A 237 -10.34 9.60 9.50
N PRO A 238 -10.61 8.29 9.29
CA PRO A 238 -11.53 7.77 8.25
C PRO A 238 -12.91 8.46 8.26
N PRO A 239 -13.59 8.74 7.14
CA PRO A 239 -14.79 9.61 7.08
C PRO A 239 -15.91 9.36 8.13
N ASN A 240 -16.01 8.15 8.69
CA ASN A 240 -17.02 7.74 9.68
C ASN A 240 -16.44 7.36 11.06
N VAL A 241 -15.21 7.73 11.37
CA VAL A 241 -14.55 7.41 12.64
C VAL A 241 -14.52 8.64 13.55
N GLU A 242 -15.25 8.61 14.66
CA GLU A 242 -15.34 9.75 15.59
C GLU A 242 -14.17 9.84 16.57
N GLN A 243 -13.35 8.79 16.67
CA GLN A 243 -12.20 8.74 17.57
C GLN A 243 -11.17 7.75 17.05
N VAL A 244 -9.90 8.10 17.21
CA VAL A 244 -8.76 7.30 16.78
C VAL A 244 -7.80 7.15 17.94
N ASP A 245 -7.15 5.99 17.99
CA ASP A 245 -6.07 5.72 18.93
C ASP A 245 -4.75 5.89 18.16
N ILE A 246 -3.94 6.88 18.58
CA ILE A 246 -2.61 7.13 18.06
C ILE A 246 -1.60 6.59 19.07
N PHE A 247 -0.74 5.67 18.66
CA PHE A 247 0.35 5.20 19.51
C PHE A 247 1.58 6.08 19.30
N VAL A 248 2.20 6.48 20.40
CA VAL A 248 3.45 7.24 20.43
C VAL A 248 4.53 6.32 20.97
N GLN A 249 5.60 6.16 20.20
CA GLN A 249 6.80 5.41 20.63
C GLN A 249 8.02 6.31 20.44
N LEU A 250 8.86 6.40 21.48
CA LEU A 250 10.10 7.14 21.42
C LEU A 250 11.24 6.22 20.99
N LEU A 251 12.11 6.72 20.11
CA LEU A 251 13.30 6.06 19.61
C LEU A 251 14.52 6.96 19.86
N SER A 252 15.58 6.43 20.46
CA SER A 252 16.78 7.20 20.79
C SER A 252 17.92 6.28 21.22
N ASP A 253 19.15 6.66 20.86
CA ASP A 253 20.39 6.08 21.41
C ASP A 253 21.03 7.00 22.46
N ASP A 254 20.64 8.28 22.49
CA ASP A 254 21.21 9.31 23.36
C ASP A 254 20.50 9.43 24.72
N PHE A 255 19.34 8.79 24.80
CA PHE A 255 18.43 8.80 25.93
C PHE A 255 17.92 7.38 26.17
N GLU A 256 18.02 6.93 27.41
CA GLU A 256 17.28 5.78 27.88
C GLU A 256 15.81 6.18 28.04
N ILE A 257 14.90 5.33 27.56
CA ILE A 257 13.46 5.57 27.59
C ILE A 257 12.86 4.58 28.59
N LEU A 258 12.40 5.10 29.72
CA LEU A 258 11.89 4.29 30.85
C LEU A 258 10.41 3.93 30.70
N THR A 259 9.74 4.44 29.67
CA THR A 259 8.30 4.32 29.47
C THR A 259 7.97 3.56 28.19
N GLN A 260 7.09 2.57 28.30
CA GLN A 260 6.56 1.83 27.15
C GLN A 260 5.77 2.75 26.19
N PRO A 261 5.53 2.34 24.93
CA PRO A 261 4.69 3.07 24.00
C PRO A 261 3.35 3.47 24.64
N GLN A 262 2.92 4.71 24.41
CA GLN A 262 1.69 5.23 25.01
C GLN A 262 0.67 5.65 23.97
N LYS A 263 -0.60 5.47 24.34
CA LYS A 263 -1.74 5.77 23.50
C LYS A 263 -2.23 7.20 23.71
N LEU A 264 -2.48 7.92 22.63
CA LEU A 264 -3.24 9.17 22.56
C LEU A 264 -4.62 8.88 21.97
N ILE A 265 -5.66 9.17 22.73
CA ILE A 265 -7.05 9.02 22.33
C ILE A 265 -7.51 10.35 21.74
N VAL A 266 -7.65 10.41 20.42
CA VAL A 266 -7.93 11.65 19.71
C VAL A 266 -9.34 11.59 19.10
N PRO A 267 -10.29 12.43 19.57
CA PRO A 267 -11.61 12.55 18.93
C PRO A 267 -11.49 13.24 17.56
N ARG A 268 -12.50 13.12 16.69
CA ARG A 268 -12.53 13.76 15.36
C ARG A 268 -12.43 15.28 15.42
N ALA A 269 -12.96 15.88 16.47
CA ALA A 269 -12.86 17.31 16.72
C ALA A 269 -12.44 17.58 18.16
N GLY A 270 -11.73 18.69 18.38
CA GLY A 270 -11.22 19.06 19.69
C GLY A 270 -9.87 18.43 20.03
N LYS A 271 -9.53 18.47 21.31
CA LYS A 271 -8.24 18.05 21.88
C LYS A 271 -8.22 16.54 22.14
N SER A 272 -7.03 15.94 22.30
CA SER A 272 -6.92 14.56 22.79
C SER A 272 -7.54 14.41 24.18
N LYS A 273 -8.21 13.28 24.44
CA LYS A 273 -8.85 12.99 25.74
C LYS A 273 -7.82 12.75 26.85
N ASN A 274 -6.62 12.34 26.47
CA ASN A 274 -5.50 12.10 27.38
C ASN A 274 -4.19 12.71 26.83
N ARG A 275 -3.10 12.45 27.53
CA ARG A 275 -1.73 12.83 27.17
C ARG A 275 -0.83 11.61 27.27
N ALA A 276 0.14 11.49 26.36
CA ALA A 276 1.17 10.47 26.43
C ALA A 276 2.41 11.08 27.12
N ARG A 277 2.91 10.43 28.16
CA ARG A 277 4.04 10.88 28.99
C ARG A 277 5.17 9.88 28.89
N PHE A 278 6.40 10.36 28.72
CA PHE A 278 7.57 9.51 28.63
C PHE A 278 8.67 10.04 29.51
N ASP A 279 9.14 9.19 30.42
CA ASP A 279 10.31 9.46 31.22
C ASP A 279 11.56 9.04 30.44
N ILE A 280 12.49 9.99 30.31
CA ILE A 280 13.74 9.86 29.55
C ILE A 280 14.94 10.22 30.42
N VAL A 281 16.06 9.53 30.21
CA VAL A 281 17.32 9.78 30.93
C VAL A 281 18.45 10.02 29.91
N PRO A 282 19.03 11.23 29.84
CA PRO A 282 20.13 11.51 28.92
C PRO A 282 21.39 10.73 29.30
N GLN A 283 21.98 10.04 28.32
CA GLN A 283 23.13 9.13 28.53
C GLN A 283 24.48 9.81 28.28
N LYS A 284 24.49 10.98 27.61
CA LYS A 284 25.71 11.72 27.28
C LYS A 284 25.49 13.23 27.31
N ASN A 285 26.57 13.99 27.54
CA ASN A 285 26.58 15.44 27.36
C ASN A 285 26.63 15.82 25.87
N GLY A 286 26.13 17.00 25.53
CA GLY A 286 26.01 17.50 24.15
C GLY A 286 24.56 17.51 23.66
N VAL A 287 24.36 17.78 22.37
CA VAL A 287 23.03 17.67 21.75
C VAL A 287 22.71 16.18 21.57
N GLY A 288 21.61 15.73 22.15
CA GLY A 288 21.06 14.40 21.93
C GLY A 288 19.82 14.44 21.05
N GLU A 289 19.55 13.35 20.33
CA GLU A 289 18.35 13.22 19.50
C GLU A 289 17.35 12.20 20.04
N ILE A 290 16.07 12.55 20.02
CA ILE A 290 14.97 11.65 20.32
C ILE A 290 13.87 11.78 19.26
N THR A 291 13.44 10.66 18.69
CA THR A 291 12.40 10.62 17.66
C THR A 291 11.12 10.05 18.24
N ALA A 292 10.05 10.85 18.25
CA ALA A 292 8.70 10.37 18.55
C ALA A 292 8.04 9.90 17.26
N VAL A 293 7.69 8.61 17.17
CA VAL A 293 6.94 8.04 16.05
C VAL A 293 5.48 7.90 16.44
N PHE A 294 4.60 8.44 15.60
CA PHE A 294 3.16 8.39 15.74
C PHE A 294 2.60 7.34 14.77
N SER A 295 2.00 6.29 15.33
CA SER A 295 1.44 5.18 14.57
C SER A 295 -0.05 4.99 14.82
N LYS A 296 -0.73 4.41 13.83
CA LYS A 296 -2.13 4.00 13.89
C LYS A 296 -2.26 2.64 13.22
N ASP A 297 -2.92 1.70 13.89
CA ASP A 297 -3.13 0.33 13.40
C ASP A 297 -1.81 -0.35 12.93
N GLY A 298 -0.73 -0.16 13.69
CA GLY A 298 0.60 -0.67 13.37
C GLY A 298 1.36 0.11 12.29
N ASN A 299 0.72 1.02 11.56
CA ASN A 299 1.37 1.83 10.53
C ASN A 299 2.04 3.07 11.13
N ALA A 300 3.32 3.29 10.86
CA ALA A 300 3.99 4.55 11.17
C ALA A 300 3.56 5.64 10.19
N VAL A 301 2.95 6.70 10.73
CA VAL A 301 2.27 7.73 9.96
C VAL A 301 3.08 9.02 9.88
N GLN A 302 3.63 9.43 11.02
CA GLN A 302 4.35 10.69 11.21
C GLN A 302 5.42 10.48 12.27
N ALA A 303 6.51 11.23 12.19
CA ALA A 303 7.49 11.29 13.27
C ALA A 303 7.96 12.72 13.51
N MET A 304 8.41 12.97 14.73
CA MET A 304 9.01 14.22 15.16
C MET A 304 10.34 13.93 15.84
N THR A 305 11.44 14.34 15.23
CA THR A 305 12.76 14.27 15.83
C THR A 305 13.03 15.56 16.59
N LEU A 306 13.40 15.44 17.85
CA LEU A 306 13.74 16.52 18.77
C LEU A 306 15.25 16.49 19.05
N GLN A 307 15.89 17.64 18.95
CA GLN A 307 17.27 17.86 19.38
C GLN A 307 17.25 18.56 20.74
N LEU A 308 17.84 17.92 21.75
CA LEU A 308 17.81 18.38 23.14
C LEU A 308 19.23 18.61 23.66
N ASN A 309 19.49 19.76 24.28
CA ASN A 309 20.79 20.10 24.86
C ASN A 309 20.96 19.42 26.23
N VAL A 310 22.08 18.72 26.42
CA VAL A 310 22.45 18.07 27.68
C VAL A 310 23.79 18.63 28.19
N GLY A 311 23.80 19.12 29.43
CA GLY A 311 25.02 19.52 30.15
C GLY A 311 25.71 20.79 29.64
N VAL A 312 25.03 21.63 28.83
CA VAL A 312 25.58 22.88 28.29
C VAL A 312 25.00 24.09 29.04
N PRO A 313 25.73 24.70 30.01
CA PRO A 313 25.20 25.78 30.82
C PRO A 313 24.73 26.99 29.98
N GLY A 314 23.61 27.59 30.36
CA GLY A 314 23.07 28.80 29.71
C GLY A 314 22.33 28.56 28.40
N GLN A 315 22.19 27.31 27.93
CA GLN A 315 21.33 26.96 26.80
C GLN A 315 19.98 26.39 27.25
N PRO A 316 18.89 26.61 26.52
CA PRO A 316 17.62 25.95 26.79
C PRO A 316 17.71 24.44 26.52
N ALA A 317 16.79 23.64 27.08
CA ALA A 317 16.74 22.20 26.83
C ALA A 317 16.52 21.86 25.34
N PHE A 318 15.83 22.72 24.59
CA PHE A 318 15.47 22.46 23.20
C PHE A 318 16.41 23.18 22.23
N ALA A 319 17.02 22.44 21.31
CA ALA A 319 17.90 22.97 20.27
C ALA A 319 17.20 23.07 18.90
N GLY A 320 16.28 22.15 18.60
CA GLY A 320 15.58 22.13 17.32
C GLY A 320 14.65 20.93 17.18
N SER A 321 13.83 20.93 16.13
CA SER A 321 12.99 19.80 15.77
C SER A 321 12.82 19.69 14.27
N GLU A 322 12.72 18.46 13.77
CA GLU A 322 12.33 18.15 12.40
C GLU A 322 11.09 17.26 12.43
N THR A 323 10.13 17.55 11.55
CA THR A 323 8.97 16.68 11.36
C THR A 323 9.15 15.89 10.08
N LEU A 324 9.07 14.58 10.20
CA LEU A 324 9.08 13.64 9.10
C LEU A 324 7.66 13.13 8.87
N GLY A 325 7.22 13.09 7.62
CA GLY A 325 5.90 12.58 7.26
C GLY A 325 5.98 11.60 6.09
N ARG A 326 4.95 10.76 5.96
CA ARG A 326 4.57 10.09 4.70
C ARG A 326 3.72 11.03 3.81
N PRO A 327 3.32 10.63 2.59
CA PRO A 327 2.28 11.29 1.79
C PRO A 327 0.91 11.37 2.53
N ILE A 328 0.17 12.49 2.41
CA ILE A 328 -1.14 12.82 3.02
C ILE A 328 -2.29 11.93 2.53
N ASP A 329 -2.68 10.91 3.26
CA ASP A 329 -3.86 10.12 2.89
C ASP A 329 -5.15 10.99 2.83
N SER A 330 -5.89 11.05 1.71
CA SER A 330 -7.15 11.84 1.65
C SER A 330 -8.41 11.01 1.88
N ALA A 331 -8.28 9.68 1.96
CA ALA A 331 -9.41 8.75 1.94
C ALA A 331 -9.50 7.87 3.19
N GLY A 332 -8.66 8.13 4.20
CA GLY A 332 -8.94 7.77 5.57
C GLY A 332 -9.14 6.28 5.81
N ALA A 333 -8.04 5.56 5.91
CA ALA A 333 -7.75 4.49 6.86
C ALA A 333 -6.45 3.86 6.37
N ALA A 334 -5.31 4.32 6.91
CA ALA A 334 -4.08 3.55 6.81
C ALA A 334 -4.40 2.08 7.12
N GLN A 335 -4.20 1.19 6.14
CA GLN A 335 -4.51 -0.22 6.36
C GLN A 335 -3.53 -0.77 7.39
N ALA A 336 -4.03 -1.67 8.25
CA ALA A 336 -3.22 -2.19 9.34
C ALA A 336 -1.91 -2.82 8.82
N ARG A 337 -0.81 -2.56 9.51
CA ARG A 337 0.48 -3.21 9.24
C ARG A 337 0.70 -4.28 10.30
N GLY A 338 0.99 -5.50 9.86
CA GLY A 338 1.26 -6.63 10.75
C GLY A 338 2.66 -6.58 11.35
N LEU A 339 3.57 -5.82 10.73
CA LEU A 339 4.92 -5.57 11.23
C LEU A 339 5.44 -4.25 10.69
N THR A 340 6.00 -3.41 11.56
CA THR A 340 6.64 -2.15 11.16
C THR A 340 8.04 -2.06 11.76
N LEU A 341 9.03 -1.90 10.88
CA LEU A 341 10.44 -1.79 11.21
C LEU A 341 10.94 -0.40 10.91
N TRP A 342 11.52 0.26 11.92
CA TRP A 342 12.26 1.49 11.76
C TRP A 342 13.76 1.22 11.89
N ILE A 343 14.53 1.48 10.85
CA ILE A 343 15.92 1.07 10.74
C ILE A 343 16.82 2.24 10.35
N ASP A 344 17.72 2.60 11.27
CA ASP A 344 18.70 3.67 11.10
C ASP A 344 20.13 3.13 11.15
N TYR A 345 21.00 3.62 10.25
CA TYR A 345 22.43 3.32 10.34
C TYR A 345 23.13 4.24 11.34
N LYS A 346 23.89 3.67 12.28
CA LYS A 346 24.55 4.37 13.39
C LYS A 346 26.08 4.40 13.29
N GLY A 347 26.63 4.09 12.11
CA GLY A 347 28.09 3.99 11.90
C GLY A 347 28.65 2.64 12.32
N GLU A 348 28.27 2.14 13.49
CA GLU A 348 28.69 0.81 13.98
C GLU A 348 27.77 -0.34 13.57
N GLY A 349 26.57 -0.03 13.07
CA GLY A 349 25.60 -1.01 12.63
C GLY A 349 24.26 -0.39 12.27
N PHE A 350 23.23 -1.22 12.12
CA PHE A 350 21.86 -0.81 11.86
C PHE A 350 21.02 -0.99 13.13
N GLN A 351 20.55 0.12 13.70
CA GLN A 351 19.63 0.10 14.82
C GLN A 351 18.23 -0.22 14.29
N VAL A 352 17.67 -1.36 14.71
CA VAL A 352 16.31 -1.78 14.35
C VAL A 352 15.39 -1.52 15.54
N ASN A 353 14.34 -0.76 15.30
CA ASN A 353 13.24 -0.56 16.24
C ASN A 353 11.97 -1.17 15.64
N VAL A 354 11.37 -2.13 16.34
CA VAL A 354 10.04 -2.65 15.99
C VAL A 354 9.00 -1.74 16.62
N LEU A 355 8.09 -1.25 15.80
CA LEU A 355 6.99 -0.41 16.29
C LEU A 355 5.82 -1.31 16.67
N ASP A 356 5.63 -1.50 17.97
CA ASP A 356 4.67 -2.42 18.54
C ASP A 356 3.95 -1.73 19.72
N PRO A 357 2.61 -1.57 19.66
CA PRO A 357 1.83 -0.98 20.76
C PRO A 357 2.01 -1.70 22.11
N GLU A 358 2.40 -2.98 22.09
CA GLU A 358 2.49 -3.82 23.28
C GLU A 358 3.88 -3.79 23.94
N GLY A 359 4.89 -3.22 23.27
CA GLY A 359 6.19 -2.99 23.90
C GLY A 359 7.30 -2.57 22.95
N THR A 360 8.41 -2.09 23.52
CA THR A 360 9.58 -1.69 22.74
C THR A 360 10.49 -2.89 22.47
N THR A 361 10.65 -3.29 21.20
CA THR A 361 11.75 -4.18 20.76
C THR A 361 12.76 -3.35 19.97
N SER A 362 13.99 -3.29 20.46
CA SER A 362 15.08 -2.55 19.83
C SER A 362 16.38 -3.34 19.92
N PHE A 363 17.13 -3.43 18.84
CA PHE A 363 18.41 -4.15 18.79
C PHE A 363 19.31 -3.60 17.68
N LEU A 364 20.62 -3.71 17.89
CA LEU A 364 21.62 -3.34 16.90
C LEU A 364 21.98 -4.56 16.07
N ILE A 365 21.93 -4.45 14.74
CA ILE A 365 22.58 -5.37 13.83
C ILE A 365 24.00 -4.83 13.60
N PRO A 366 25.07 -5.44 14.15
CA PRO A 366 26.42 -4.90 14.06
C PRO A 366 27.04 -5.27 12.70
N LEU A 367 26.47 -4.70 11.64
CA LEU A 367 26.83 -4.92 10.25
C LEU A 367 27.18 -3.58 9.61
N GLN A 368 28.37 -3.47 9.05
CA GLN A 368 28.83 -2.25 8.39
C GLN A 368 28.18 -2.09 7.00
N LEU A 369 28.10 -0.85 6.51
CA LEU A 369 27.52 -0.57 5.19
C LEU A 369 28.17 -1.38 4.06
N HIS A 370 29.49 -1.54 4.09
CA HIS A 370 30.22 -2.29 3.06
C HIS A 370 29.99 -3.82 3.15
N GLU A 371 29.71 -4.34 4.35
CA GLU A 371 29.38 -5.76 4.54
C GLU A 371 27.96 -6.05 4.08
N LEU A 372 27.00 -5.19 4.46
CA LEU A 372 25.63 -5.26 3.94
C LEU A 372 25.63 -5.21 2.42
N GLN A 373 26.45 -4.32 1.86
CA GLN A 373 26.64 -4.17 0.43
C GLN A 373 27.14 -5.44 -0.24
N GLN A 374 28.13 -6.11 0.34
CA GLN A 374 28.65 -7.35 -0.21
C GLN A 374 27.55 -8.43 -0.20
N ALA A 375 26.84 -8.61 0.92
CA ALA A 375 25.78 -9.60 1.03
C ALA A 375 24.65 -9.39 0.02
N ILE A 376 24.25 -8.14 -0.21
CA ILE A 376 23.26 -7.80 -1.23
C ILE A 376 23.80 -8.08 -2.64
N ASN A 377 25.06 -7.74 -2.93
CA ASN A 377 25.67 -8.01 -4.24
C ASN A 377 25.74 -9.50 -4.54
N ASP A 378 26.10 -10.32 -3.54
CA ASP A 378 26.15 -11.78 -3.69
C ASP A 378 24.76 -12.34 -4.02
N ALA A 379 23.71 -11.87 -3.34
CA ALA A 379 22.35 -12.29 -3.64
C ALA A 379 21.88 -11.87 -5.04
N ARG A 380 22.26 -10.68 -5.50
CA ARG A 380 21.95 -10.19 -6.85
C ARG A 380 22.76 -10.89 -7.94
N ALA A 381 23.99 -11.29 -7.66
CA ALA A 381 24.78 -12.08 -8.59
C ALA A 381 24.09 -13.40 -8.93
N VAL A 382 23.46 -14.05 -7.94
CA VAL A 382 22.64 -15.26 -8.17
C VAL A 382 21.40 -14.96 -9.00
N LEU A 383 20.72 -13.83 -8.75
CA LEU A 383 19.60 -13.40 -9.61
C LEU A 383 20.04 -13.18 -11.06
N ASN A 384 21.20 -12.56 -11.28
CA ASN A 384 21.77 -12.37 -12.61
C ASN A 384 22.11 -13.69 -13.29
N GLU A 385 22.71 -14.63 -12.56
CA GLU A 385 22.98 -15.98 -13.07
C GLU A 385 21.68 -16.67 -13.55
N ILE A 386 20.58 -16.51 -12.80
CA ILE A 386 19.28 -17.05 -13.15
C ILE A 386 18.70 -16.36 -14.40
N VAL A 387 18.80 -15.04 -14.49
CA VAL A 387 18.36 -14.28 -15.67
C VAL A 387 19.12 -14.71 -16.93
N ASP A 388 20.41 -15.00 -16.80
CA ASP A 388 21.27 -15.47 -17.88
C ASP A 388 21.22 -17.00 -18.12
N TRP A 389 20.35 -17.71 -17.39
CA TRP A 389 20.29 -19.17 -17.45
C TRP A 389 19.96 -19.67 -18.85
N ARG A 390 20.80 -20.60 -19.34
CA ARG A 390 20.66 -21.18 -20.69
C ARG A 390 20.35 -22.67 -20.64
N VAL A 391 19.50 -23.11 -21.57
CA VAL A 391 19.28 -24.52 -21.88
C VAL A 391 19.48 -24.69 -23.37
N ASN A 392 20.39 -25.59 -23.78
CA ASN A 392 20.76 -25.77 -25.20
C ASN A 392 21.11 -24.45 -25.90
N ASP A 393 21.90 -23.60 -25.24
CA ASP A 393 22.28 -22.25 -25.67
C ASP A 393 21.12 -21.23 -25.80
N GLU A 394 19.89 -21.55 -25.39
CA GLU A 394 18.76 -20.61 -25.36
C GLU A 394 18.61 -19.95 -23.98
N PRO A 395 18.57 -18.61 -23.88
CA PRO A 395 18.42 -17.90 -22.61
C PRO A 395 16.96 -17.91 -22.15
N VAL A 396 16.56 -18.96 -21.43
CA VAL A 396 15.16 -19.33 -21.17
C VAL A 396 14.37 -18.23 -20.46
N TYR A 397 14.98 -17.58 -19.47
CA TYR A 397 14.34 -16.48 -18.72
C TYR A 397 14.26 -15.17 -19.52
N GLN A 398 15.03 -15.04 -20.60
CA GLN A 398 15.05 -13.83 -21.42
C GLN A 398 14.06 -13.87 -22.58
N THR A 399 13.69 -15.08 -23.02
CA THR A 399 12.87 -15.31 -24.21
C THR A 399 11.47 -15.81 -23.91
N GLY A 400 11.16 -16.20 -22.67
CA GLY A 400 9.86 -16.77 -22.29
C GLY A 400 9.32 -16.27 -20.95
N ILE A 401 7.99 -16.26 -20.83
CA ILE A 401 7.31 -16.09 -19.53
C ILE A 401 7.15 -17.44 -18.85
N ASP A 402 6.72 -18.47 -19.58
CA ASP A 402 6.56 -19.83 -19.06
C ASP A 402 7.90 -20.56 -18.99
N ILE A 403 8.34 -20.86 -17.77
CA ILE A 403 9.61 -21.52 -17.53
C ILE A 403 9.40 -23.04 -17.46
N PRO A 404 10.23 -23.86 -18.14
CA PRO A 404 10.16 -25.31 -18.03
C PRO A 404 10.38 -25.77 -16.59
N ALA A 405 9.64 -26.80 -16.16
CA ALA A 405 9.72 -27.31 -14.78
C ALA A 405 11.15 -27.72 -14.38
N VAL A 406 11.91 -28.32 -15.30
CA VAL A 406 13.32 -28.71 -15.08
C VAL A 406 14.24 -27.52 -14.84
N VAL A 407 13.95 -26.36 -15.46
CA VAL A 407 14.72 -25.13 -15.25
C VAL A 407 14.38 -24.55 -13.88
N ASN A 408 13.10 -24.46 -13.56
CA ASN A 408 12.66 -23.97 -12.24
C ASN A 408 13.22 -24.84 -11.10
N GLN A 409 13.20 -26.16 -11.23
CA GLN A 409 13.80 -27.09 -10.26
C GLN A 409 15.31 -26.88 -10.07
N ALA A 410 16.03 -26.43 -11.10
CA ALA A 410 17.46 -26.12 -11.01
C ALA A 410 17.73 -24.72 -10.41
N THR A 411 16.89 -23.73 -10.72
CA THR A 411 17.14 -22.33 -10.34
C THR A 411 16.52 -21.93 -9.00
N LEU A 412 15.43 -22.58 -8.58
CA LEU A 412 14.74 -22.25 -7.33
C LEU A 412 15.61 -22.48 -6.07
N PRO A 413 16.34 -23.61 -5.93
CA PRO A 413 17.24 -23.81 -4.79
C PRO A 413 18.36 -22.78 -4.72
N LYS A 414 18.91 -22.35 -5.87
CA LYS A 414 19.92 -21.29 -5.94
C LYS A 414 19.39 -19.97 -5.38
N LEU A 415 18.18 -19.58 -5.79
CA LEU A 415 17.56 -18.35 -5.28
C LEU A 415 17.26 -18.44 -3.78
N ALA A 416 16.76 -19.60 -3.32
CA ALA A 416 16.45 -19.82 -1.91
C ALA A 416 17.72 -19.79 -1.04
N GLU A 417 18.82 -20.37 -1.52
CA GLU A 417 20.12 -20.31 -0.85
C GLU A 417 20.62 -18.87 -0.70
N ALA A 418 20.58 -18.09 -1.78
CA ALA A 418 20.96 -16.67 -1.75
C ALA A 418 20.09 -15.87 -0.76
N GLY A 419 18.77 -16.08 -0.80
CA GLY A 419 17.82 -15.47 0.13
C GLY A 419 18.03 -15.87 1.58
N TYR A 420 18.38 -17.14 1.82
CA TYR A 420 18.66 -17.68 3.14
C TYR A 420 19.95 -17.11 3.70
N LEU A 421 21.04 -17.10 2.91
CA LEU A 421 22.31 -16.51 3.31
C LEU A 421 22.16 -15.02 3.63
N LEU A 422 21.44 -14.26 2.79
CA LEU A 422 21.16 -12.86 3.05
C LEU A 422 20.41 -12.66 4.39
N PHE A 423 19.41 -13.50 4.67
CA PHE A 423 18.72 -13.48 5.97
C PHE A 423 19.67 -13.79 7.13
N GLN A 424 20.54 -14.80 6.98
CA GLN A 424 21.49 -15.20 8.02
C GLN A 424 22.51 -14.10 8.31
N THR A 425 23.08 -13.47 7.28
CA THR A 425 24.03 -12.37 7.44
C THR A 425 23.45 -11.20 8.21
N ILE A 426 22.15 -10.92 8.04
CA ILE A 426 21.50 -9.75 8.62
C ILE A 426 20.85 -10.08 9.98
N PHE A 427 19.93 -11.03 10.01
CA PHE A 427 19.08 -11.31 11.17
C PHE A 427 19.59 -12.48 12.03
N MET A 428 20.68 -13.13 11.64
CA MET A 428 21.37 -14.14 12.44
C MET A 428 22.86 -13.81 12.61
N HIS A 429 23.22 -12.52 12.50
CA HIS A 429 24.59 -12.05 12.62
C HIS A 429 25.22 -12.52 13.95
N PHE A 430 26.49 -12.94 13.92
CA PHE A 430 27.16 -13.52 15.10
C PHE A 430 27.23 -12.56 16.30
N GLY A 431 27.31 -11.25 16.02
CA GLY A 431 27.32 -10.19 17.03
C GLY A 431 25.93 -9.73 17.49
N LEU A 432 24.84 -10.33 16.99
CA LEU A 432 23.49 -9.99 17.40
C LEU A 432 23.27 -10.36 18.88
N ASP A 433 22.47 -9.59 19.60
CA ASP A 433 22.11 -9.91 20.99
C ASP A 433 20.92 -10.89 21.06
N ASP A 434 20.49 -11.23 22.28
CA ASP A 434 19.34 -12.13 22.48
C ASP A 434 18.03 -11.52 21.97
N THR A 435 17.87 -10.20 22.06
CA THR A 435 16.70 -9.47 21.56
C THR A 435 16.57 -9.62 20.04
N GLY A 436 17.66 -9.38 19.31
CA GLY A 436 17.69 -9.54 17.86
C GLY A 436 17.48 -10.99 17.42
N ARG A 437 18.06 -11.97 18.13
CA ARG A 437 17.80 -13.41 17.87
C ARG A 437 16.33 -13.77 18.10
N ALA A 438 15.74 -13.29 19.19
CA ALA A 438 14.32 -13.50 19.49
C ALA A 438 13.42 -12.85 18.43
N PHE A 439 13.78 -11.65 17.95
CA PHE A 439 13.09 -11.00 16.85
C PHE A 439 13.18 -11.83 15.56
N ALA A 440 14.35 -12.36 15.19
CA ALA A 440 14.49 -13.18 14.00
C ALA A 440 13.61 -14.45 14.06
N ALA A 441 13.52 -15.09 15.22
CA ALA A 441 12.61 -16.21 15.46
C ALA A 441 11.13 -15.77 15.35
N ARG A 442 10.76 -14.63 15.94
CA ARG A 442 9.40 -14.05 15.83
C ARG A 442 9.05 -13.74 14.37
N LEU A 443 9.97 -13.17 13.60
CA LEU A 443 9.76 -12.85 12.19
C LEU A 443 9.47 -14.12 11.37
N ARG A 444 10.22 -15.21 11.58
CA ARG A 444 9.93 -16.51 10.95
C ARG A 444 8.55 -17.04 11.34
N ALA A 445 8.19 -16.96 12.62
CA ALA A 445 6.91 -17.44 13.11
C ALA A 445 5.73 -16.63 12.54
N LEU A 446 5.85 -15.30 12.47
CA LEU A 446 4.82 -14.42 11.88
C LEU A 446 4.68 -14.68 10.38
N ALA A 447 5.79 -14.86 9.67
CA ALA A 447 5.78 -15.06 8.22
C ALA A 447 5.08 -16.36 7.78
N THR A 448 4.94 -17.34 8.66
CA THR A 448 4.32 -18.64 8.34
C THR A 448 2.83 -18.74 8.71
N GLN A 449 2.26 -17.75 9.41
CA GLN A 449 0.88 -17.78 9.89
C GLN A 449 -0.12 -17.18 8.91
N GLU A 450 0.09 -15.93 8.51
CA GLU A 450 -0.81 -15.19 7.64
C GLU A 450 -0.05 -14.22 6.72
N THR A 451 -0.70 -13.79 5.64
CA THR A 451 -0.15 -12.73 4.79
C THR A 451 -0.08 -11.43 5.59
N LEU A 452 1.12 -10.86 5.66
CA LEU A 452 1.40 -9.65 6.42
C LEU A 452 1.51 -8.47 5.45
N LYS A 453 1.13 -7.28 5.92
CA LYS A 453 1.60 -6.02 5.35
C LYS A 453 2.77 -5.54 6.21
N ILE A 454 3.99 -5.63 5.66
CA ILE A 454 5.24 -5.30 6.33
C ILE A 454 5.69 -3.92 5.88
N GLN A 455 5.83 -3.00 6.83
CA GLN A 455 6.35 -1.67 6.60
C GLN A 455 7.81 -1.58 7.04
N ILE A 456 8.68 -1.19 6.10
CA ILE A 456 10.08 -0.88 6.39
C ILE A 456 10.30 0.62 6.19
N ILE A 457 10.88 1.26 7.20
CA ILE A 457 11.31 2.66 7.17
C ILE A 457 12.82 2.66 7.37
N SER A 458 13.55 2.95 6.30
CA SER A 458 15.01 3.08 6.35
C SER A 458 15.49 3.98 5.21
N LYS A 459 16.58 4.71 5.44
CA LYS A 459 17.27 5.46 4.38
C LYS A 459 18.44 4.67 3.77
N GLN A 460 19.05 3.75 4.53
CA GLN A 460 20.29 3.07 4.13
C GLN A 460 20.13 1.55 3.97
N MET A 461 19.20 0.91 4.67
CA MET A 461 18.99 -0.54 4.60
C MET A 461 17.92 -0.89 3.57
N LEU A 462 18.36 -1.02 2.32
CA LEU A 462 17.50 -1.28 1.17
C LEU A 462 17.84 -2.67 0.61
N LEU A 463 17.07 -3.67 1.03
CA LEU A 463 17.29 -5.07 0.69
C LEU A 463 16.42 -5.52 -0.48
N PRO A 464 16.82 -6.57 -1.21
CA PRO A 464 15.90 -7.36 -2.02
C PRO A 464 14.97 -8.16 -1.09
N TRP A 465 14.08 -7.47 -0.36
CA TRP A 465 13.23 -8.08 0.67
C TRP A 465 12.39 -9.24 0.14
N GLY A 466 11.99 -9.19 -1.13
CA GLY A 466 11.18 -10.23 -1.77
C GLY A 466 11.86 -11.61 -1.82
N ILE A 467 13.19 -11.66 -1.92
CA ILE A 467 13.93 -12.93 -2.03
C ILE A 467 14.38 -13.50 -0.69
N LEU A 468 14.21 -12.77 0.43
CA LEU A 468 14.57 -13.31 1.75
C LEU A 468 13.83 -14.63 2.00
N TYR A 469 14.59 -15.67 2.28
CA TYR A 469 14.09 -17.03 2.47
C TYR A 469 14.16 -17.40 3.96
N LEU A 470 13.00 -17.54 4.59
CA LEU A 470 12.85 -17.54 6.04
C LEU A 470 12.89 -18.94 6.68
N ALA A 471 13.42 -19.95 5.98
CA ALA A 471 13.57 -21.27 6.56
C ALA A 471 14.39 -21.24 7.86
N GLU A 472 14.03 -22.09 8.82
CA GLU A 472 14.81 -22.29 10.04
C GLU A 472 16.10 -23.05 9.73
N ILE A 473 15.97 -24.12 8.94
CA ILE A 473 17.07 -24.93 8.41
C ILE A 473 16.94 -24.93 6.89
N PHE A 474 18.02 -24.62 6.19
CA PHE A 474 18.06 -24.69 4.74
C PHE A 474 18.15 -26.14 4.26
N ASP A 475 17.25 -26.52 3.36
CA ASP A 475 17.22 -27.83 2.72
C ASP A 475 17.11 -27.62 1.19
N PRO A 476 18.22 -27.79 0.44
CA PRO A 476 18.24 -27.52 -1.00
C PRO A 476 17.32 -28.46 -1.80
N ASP A 477 16.97 -29.62 -1.25
CA ASP A 477 16.14 -30.62 -1.92
C ASP A 477 14.63 -30.41 -1.63
N ASN A 478 14.29 -29.52 -0.70
CA ASN A 478 12.91 -29.29 -0.26
C ASN A 478 12.62 -27.80 -0.04
N ILE A 479 12.73 -27.02 -1.13
CA ILE A 479 12.41 -25.59 -1.11
C ILE A 479 10.91 -25.39 -1.03
N LYS A 480 10.47 -24.59 -0.04
CA LYS A 480 9.09 -24.21 0.21
C LYS A 480 8.85 -22.78 -0.27
N PRO A 481 8.17 -22.56 -1.40
CA PRO A 481 8.02 -21.22 -1.98
C PRO A 481 7.38 -20.20 -1.03
N GLU A 482 6.47 -20.63 -0.17
CA GLU A 482 5.82 -19.80 0.85
C GLU A 482 6.79 -19.18 1.87
N LEU A 483 8.02 -19.70 1.98
CA LEU A 483 9.06 -19.14 2.85
C LEU A 483 9.84 -17.99 2.21
N PHE A 484 9.63 -17.69 0.93
CA PHE A 484 10.06 -16.42 0.36
C PHE A 484 9.14 -15.31 0.83
N LEU A 485 9.72 -14.29 1.46
CA LEU A 485 8.95 -13.18 2.02
C LEU A 485 8.06 -12.49 0.96
N GLY A 486 8.55 -12.36 -0.28
CA GLY A 486 7.81 -11.74 -1.38
C GLY A 486 6.65 -12.57 -1.96
N LEU A 487 6.60 -13.88 -1.70
CA LEU A 487 5.49 -14.76 -2.11
C LEU A 487 4.41 -14.88 -1.01
N GLY A 488 4.79 -14.65 0.25
CA GLY A 488 3.89 -14.68 1.40
C GLY A 488 3.24 -13.35 1.75
N HIS A 489 3.95 -12.23 1.56
CA HIS A 489 3.62 -10.95 2.22
C HIS A 489 3.68 -9.74 1.28
N ILE A 490 2.94 -8.70 1.65
CA ILE A 490 3.04 -7.38 1.05
C ILE A 490 4.17 -6.65 1.75
N ILE A 491 5.17 -6.22 1.00
CA ILE A 491 6.36 -5.55 1.52
C ILE A 491 6.37 -4.14 0.95
N GLU A 492 6.34 -3.14 1.82
CA GLU A 492 6.60 -1.75 1.45
C GLU A 492 7.89 -1.26 2.08
N HIS A 493 8.72 -0.61 1.27
CA HIS A 493 9.72 0.31 1.80
C HIS A 493 9.16 1.72 1.73
N ALA A 494 8.65 2.19 2.86
CA ALA A 494 7.97 3.46 2.97
C ALA A 494 8.99 4.60 3.02
N PRO A 495 8.99 5.53 2.03
CA PRO A 495 9.73 6.78 2.22
C PRO A 495 9.16 7.52 3.42
N MET A 496 10.05 8.10 4.23
CA MET A 496 9.68 9.06 5.24
C MET A 496 10.69 10.21 5.25
N GLN A 497 10.21 11.40 4.88
CA GLN A 497 11.03 12.57 4.61
C GLN A 497 10.30 13.83 5.06
N PRO A 498 11.03 14.95 5.25
CA PRO A 498 10.40 16.25 5.40
C PRO A 498 9.56 16.61 4.15
N LYS A 499 8.45 17.34 4.35
CA LYS A 499 7.67 17.96 3.25
C LYS A 499 7.12 16.96 2.21
N MET A 500 6.55 15.85 2.68
CA MET A 500 5.77 14.92 1.85
C MET A 500 4.27 15.24 1.94
N ASP A 501 3.90 16.44 1.50
CA ASP A 501 2.58 17.03 1.70
C ASP A 501 1.60 16.72 0.56
N PHE A 502 1.61 15.49 0.04
CA PHE A 502 0.84 15.10 -1.14
C PHE A 502 0.11 13.78 -0.92
N ALA A 503 -1.03 13.55 -1.56
CA ALA A 503 -1.88 12.45 -1.17
C ALA A 503 -1.51 11.09 -1.74
N HIS A 504 -1.60 10.00 -0.97
CA HIS A 504 -1.11 8.68 -1.42
C HIS A 504 -1.84 8.12 -2.66
N HIS A 505 -3.05 8.58 -2.95
CA HIS A 505 -3.75 8.26 -4.19
C HIS A 505 -3.26 9.20 -5.30
N ILE A 506 -3.21 8.69 -6.52
CA ILE A 506 -2.91 9.49 -7.70
C ILE A 506 -4.25 9.92 -8.30
N ALA A 507 -4.56 11.21 -8.17
CA ALA A 507 -5.80 11.78 -8.69
C ALA A 507 -5.91 11.55 -10.22
N SER A 508 -6.97 10.89 -10.67
CA SER A 508 -7.19 10.62 -12.09
C SER A 508 -8.11 11.63 -12.78
N GLN A 509 -8.70 12.55 -12.01
CA GLN A 509 -9.59 13.61 -12.48
C GLN A 509 -8.94 14.99 -12.35
N PRO A 510 -9.21 15.93 -13.29
CA PRO A 510 -10.01 15.73 -14.51
C PRO A 510 -9.32 14.85 -15.56
N GLN A 511 -8.01 14.61 -15.43
CA GLN A 511 -7.23 13.76 -16.31
C GLN A 511 -5.99 13.23 -15.57
N LEU A 512 -5.59 11.98 -15.87
CA LEU A 512 -4.35 11.39 -15.36
C LEU A 512 -3.19 11.63 -16.34
N THR A 513 -2.11 12.29 -15.93
CA THR A 513 -0.94 12.49 -16.79
C THR A 513 0.12 11.42 -16.56
N VAL A 514 0.43 10.66 -17.61
CA VAL A 514 1.49 9.66 -17.64
C VAL A 514 2.58 10.09 -18.62
N SER A 515 3.82 10.19 -18.14
CA SER A 515 4.96 10.39 -19.03
C SER A 515 5.62 9.06 -19.40
N LEU A 516 5.89 8.90 -20.69
CA LEU A 516 6.58 7.75 -21.27
C LEU A 516 7.99 8.19 -21.67
N ASN A 517 9.01 7.71 -20.95
CA ASN A 517 10.40 8.10 -21.14
C ASN A 517 11.13 6.88 -21.74
N LEU A 518 11.21 6.86 -23.07
CA LEU A 518 11.48 5.65 -23.85
C LEU A 518 12.81 5.75 -24.60
N ASN A 519 13.58 4.67 -24.65
CA ASN A 519 14.70 4.55 -25.58
C ASN A 519 14.21 3.97 -26.92
N PRO A 520 14.11 4.76 -28.01
CA PRO A 520 13.56 4.30 -29.29
C PRO A 520 14.45 3.28 -30.02
N GLU A 521 15.72 3.11 -29.62
CA GLU A 521 16.66 2.20 -30.26
C GLU A 521 16.50 0.75 -29.81
N ILE A 522 15.79 0.50 -28.70
CA ILE A 522 15.61 -0.85 -28.13
C ILE A 522 15.01 -1.83 -29.15
N ASP A 523 14.05 -1.37 -29.98
CA ASP A 523 13.42 -2.25 -30.98
C ASP A 523 14.43 -2.80 -31.99
N ALA A 524 15.36 -1.96 -32.43
CA ALA A 524 16.41 -2.34 -33.36
C ALA A 524 17.49 -3.19 -32.68
N GLN A 525 17.85 -2.86 -31.44
CA GLN A 525 18.86 -3.59 -30.67
C GLN A 525 18.41 -5.02 -30.32
N MET A 526 17.14 -5.20 -29.98
CA MET A 526 16.57 -6.48 -29.58
C MET A 526 15.93 -7.25 -30.74
N ASN A 527 15.87 -6.65 -31.94
CA ASN A 527 15.15 -7.19 -33.10
C ASN A 527 13.71 -7.63 -32.77
N PHE A 528 13.03 -6.86 -31.91
CA PHE A 528 11.68 -7.14 -31.44
C PHE A 528 10.95 -5.83 -31.11
N PRO A 529 9.66 -5.66 -31.45
CA PRO A 529 8.95 -4.37 -31.37
C PRO A 529 8.51 -3.98 -29.94
N LEU A 530 9.41 -3.98 -28.96
CA LEU A 530 9.11 -3.68 -27.55
C LEU A 530 8.58 -2.27 -27.33
N ILE A 531 9.31 -1.24 -27.75
CA ILE A 531 8.94 0.18 -27.67
C ILE A 531 7.69 0.46 -28.49
N LYS A 532 7.61 -0.09 -29.71
CA LYS A 532 6.40 0.02 -30.53
C LYS A 532 5.17 -0.56 -29.81
N ASN A 533 5.32 -1.70 -29.14
CA ASN A 533 4.24 -2.32 -28.37
C ASN A 533 3.88 -1.51 -27.12
N GLN A 534 4.86 -0.96 -26.40
CA GLN A 534 4.62 -0.06 -25.27
C GLN A 534 3.85 1.19 -25.70
N LYS A 535 4.26 1.85 -26.80
CA LYS A 535 3.52 3.00 -27.35
C LYS A 535 2.09 2.62 -27.73
N LYS A 536 1.90 1.51 -28.45
CA LYS A 536 0.57 1.02 -28.84
C LYS A 536 -0.33 0.76 -27.62
N TYR A 537 0.20 0.13 -26.57
CA TYR A 537 -0.53 -0.12 -25.32
C TYR A 537 -1.05 1.19 -24.71
N TRP A 538 -0.16 2.16 -24.51
CA TRP A 538 -0.53 3.44 -23.91
C TRP A 538 -1.44 4.28 -24.81
N ASP A 539 -1.20 4.31 -26.12
CA ASP A 539 -2.06 5.01 -27.08
C ASP A 539 -3.48 4.43 -27.07
N THR A 540 -3.62 3.11 -26.91
CA THR A 540 -4.93 2.44 -26.77
C THR A 540 -5.63 2.89 -25.48
N LEU A 541 -4.91 2.91 -24.35
CA LEU A 541 -5.47 3.40 -23.08
C LEU A 541 -5.89 4.88 -23.16
N LYS A 542 -5.08 5.73 -23.79
CA LYS A 542 -5.39 7.15 -24.01
C LYS A 542 -6.67 7.37 -24.82
N GLN A 543 -6.97 6.48 -25.76
CA GLN A 543 -8.21 6.56 -26.56
C GLN A 543 -9.45 6.18 -25.74
N GLN A 544 -9.29 5.35 -24.71
CA GLN A 544 -10.39 4.75 -23.94
C GLN A 544 -10.62 5.45 -22.59
N LYS A 545 -9.59 6.10 -22.04
CA LYS A 545 -9.56 6.60 -20.66
C LYS A 545 -9.08 8.07 -20.65
N PRO A 546 -9.43 8.87 -19.63
CA PRO A 546 -8.97 10.25 -19.49
C PRO A 546 -7.49 10.29 -19.07
N ILE A 547 -6.61 9.88 -19.98
CA ILE A 547 -5.16 9.85 -19.79
C ILE A 547 -4.51 10.88 -20.72
N GLN A 548 -3.64 11.73 -20.17
CA GLN A 548 -2.71 12.53 -20.95
C GLN A 548 -1.38 11.80 -21.06
N LEU A 549 -0.91 11.57 -22.29
CA LEU A 549 0.42 11.01 -22.51
C LEU A 549 1.42 12.11 -22.86
N VAL A 550 2.57 12.10 -22.17
CA VAL A 550 3.74 12.93 -22.49
C VAL A 550 4.90 12.01 -22.85
N THR A 551 5.27 11.93 -24.12
CA THR A 551 6.34 11.02 -24.56
C THR A 551 7.65 11.76 -24.72
N ARG A 552 8.71 11.25 -24.09
CA ARG A 552 10.09 11.75 -24.18
C ARG A 552 11.00 10.63 -24.66
N THR A 553 11.88 10.92 -25.61
CA THR A 553 12.79 9.93 -26.21
C THR A 553 14.24 10.35 -26.21
N ASN A 554 14.59 11.36 -25.42
CA ASN A 554 15.96 11.86 -25.28
C ASN A 554 16.20 12.35 -23.84
N GLY A 555 17.47 12.38 -23.45
CA GLY A 555 17.86 12.71 -22.09
C GLY A 555 17.60 14.18 -21.70
N SER A 556 17.73 15.11 -22.65
CA SER A 556 17.50 16.53 -22.40
C SER A 556 16.06 16.84 -22.01
N ASP A 557 15.07 16.21 -22.66
CA ASP A 557 13.66 16.44 -22.35
C ASP A 557 13.30 15.89 -20.97
N VAL A 558 13.88 14.75 -20.60
CA VAL A 558 13.76 14.20 -19.24
C VAL A 558 14.33 15.18 -18.22
N LEU A 559 15.57 15.63 -18.40
CA LEU A 559 16.20 16.61 -17.50
C LEU A 559 15.39 17.90 -17.40
N ASN A 560 14.87 18.43 -18.51
CA ASN A 560 14.06 19.64 -18.51
C ASN A 560 12.74 19.46 -17.75
N ALA A 561 12.10 18.28 -17.87
CA ALA A 561 10.90 17.97 -17.11
C ALA A 561 11.19 17.89 -15.61
N PHE A 562 12.26 17.20 -15.21
CA PHE A 562 12.67 17.12 -13.81
C PHE A 562 13.22 18.45 -13.27
N ALA A 563 13.71 19.35 -14.12
CA ALA A 563 14.10 20.69 -13.71
C ALA A 563 12.90 21.62 -13.42
N ASN A 564 11.70 21.25 -13.83
CA ASN A 564 10.49 22.06 -13.70
C ASN A 564 9.59 21.53 -12.58
N ALA A 565 9.46 22.30 -11.49
CA ALA A 565 8.55 21.97 -10.37
C ALA A 565 7.10 21.73 -10.85
N LYS A 566 6.67 22.45 -11.88
CA LYS A 566 5.32 22.44 -12.45
C LYS A 566 5.13 21.38 -13.53
N THR A 567 6.03 20.40 -13.65
CA THR A 567 5.81 19.29 -14.58
C THR A 567 4.48 18.60 -14.25
N PRO A 568 3.63 18.28 -15.25
CA PRO A 568 2.32 17.68 -14.99
C PRO A 568 2.40 16.18 -14.70
N ASP A 569 3.57 15.57 -14.78
CA ASP A 569 3.76 14.12 -14.65
C ASP A 569 3.25 13.62 -13.29
N GLN A 570 2.23 12.75 -13.30
CA GLN A 570 1.69 12.06 -12.10
C GLN A 570 2.17 10.61 -12.03
N ILE A 571 2.44 10.01 -13.19
CA ILE A 571 3.16 8.74 -13.32
C ILE A 571 4.29 8.98 -14.31
N THR A 572 5.50 8.57 -13.95
CA THR A 572 6.68 8.63 -14.83
C THR A 572 7.16 7.23 -15.11
N TYR A 573 6.84 6.72 -16.30
CA TYR A 573 7.26 5.41 -16.76
C TYR A 573 8.53 5.54 -17.60
N PHE A 574 9.59 4.86 -17.18
CA PHE A 574 10.81 4.72 -17.95
C PHE A 574 10.84 3.33 -18.59
N TYR A 575 11.13 3.28 -19.89
CA TYR A 575 11.47 2.05 -20.61
C TYR A 575 12.73 2.30 -21.42
N CYS A 576 13.88 2.17 -20.77
CA CYS A 576 15.18 2.56 -21.30
C CYS A 576 16.28 1.60 -20.85
N HIS A 577 17.55 1.94 -21.09
CA HIS A 577 18.67 1.26 -20.44
C HIS A 577 19.10 2.07 -19.22
N ALA A 578 19.62 1.39 -18.22
CA ALA A 578 20.35 2.00 -17.13
C ALA A 578 21.77 1.44 -17.13
N VAL A 579 22.69 2.16 -16.50
CA VAL A 579 24.00 1.63 -16.13
C VAL A 579 24.29 2.09 -14.72
N SER A 580 24.59 1.13 -13.85
CA SER A 580 25.06 1.38 -12.49
C SER A 580 26.58 1.40 -12.48
N ARG A 581 27.19 2.34 -11.74
CA ARG A 581 28.65 2.38 -11.57
C ARG A 581 29.03 2.36 -10.10
N ALA A 582 29.90 1.42 -9.71
CA ALA A 582 30.37 1.32 -8.34
C ALA A 582 31.57 2.25 -8.08
N LEU A 583 31.77 2.64 -6.81
CA LEU A 583 32.93 3.44 -6.44
C LEU A 583 34.23 2.68 -6.73
N GLY A 584 35.06 3.24 -7.60
CA GLY A 584 36.36 2.66 -7.92
C GLY A 584 36.30 1.50 -8.91
N GLU A 585 35.13 1.22 -9.48
CA GLU A 585 35.01 0.41 -10.69
C GLU A 585 35.90 1.02 -11.79
N VAL A 586 36.65 0.18 -12.49
CA VAL A 586 37.55 0.61 -13.56
C VAL A 586 37.07 0.01 -14.86
N ASP A 587 36.84 0.86 -15.85
CA ASP A 587 36.60 0.42 -17.20
C ASP A 587 37.81 -0.38 -17.71
N PRO A 588 37.65 -1.67 -18.05
CA PRO A 588 38.77 -2.51 -18.44
C PRO A 588 39.42 -2.09 -19.77
N LYS A 589 38.73 -1.31 -20.60
CA LYS A 589 39.22 -0.85 -21.90
C LYS A 589 39.80 0.55 -21.83
N THR A 590 39.15 1.45 -21.09
CA THR A 590 39.55 2.87 -21.04
C THR A 590 40.37 3.22 -19.80
N HIS A 591 40.47 2.30 -18.83
CA HIS A 591 41.03 2.54 -17.50
C HIS A 591 40.39 3.71 -16.75
N LYS A 592 39.21 4.18 -17.20
CA LYS A 592 38.44 5.21 -16.50
C LYS A 592 37.97 4.61 -15.17
N LYS A 593 38.35 5.27 -14.08
CA LYS A 593 37.79 4.98 -12.76
C LYS A 593 36.44 5.67 -12.64
N TYR A 594 35.38 4.90 -12.50
CA TYR A 594 34.04 5.42 -12.32
C TYR A 594 33.77 5.84 -10.87
N THR A 595 32.86 6.77 -10.77
CA THR A 595 32.21 7.18 -9.53
C THR A 595 30.73 6.84 -9.62
N PRO A 596 30.01 6.83 -8.49
CA PRO A 596 28.55 6.61 -8.48
C PRO A 596 27.80 7.61 -9.34
N ASP A 597 28.35 8.82 -9.50
CA ASP A 597 27.77 9.89 -10.30
C ASP A 597 27.79 9.61 -11.81
N ASP A 598 28.59 8.65 -12.25
CA ASP A 598 28.66 8.17 -13.63
C ASP A 598 27.53 7.18 -13.98
N SER A 599 26.74 6.75 -12.99
CA SER A 599 25.52 5.96 -13.23
C SER A 599 24.54 6.74 -14.10
N MET A 600 23.87 6.09 -15.04
CA MET A 600 23.09 6.77 -16.07
C MET A 600 21.80 6.07 -16.47
N LEU A 601 20.86 6.84 -17.01
CA LEU A 601 19.74 6.35 -17.81
C LEU A 601 20.01 6.68 -19.28
N GLN A 602 19.90 5.71 -20.17
CA GLN A 602 20.22 5.86 -21.59
C GLN A 602 18.98 5.73 -22.47
N PHE A 603 18.68 6.82 -23.17
CA PHE A 603 17.55 7.01 -24.08
C PHE A 603 17.94 6.88 -25.56
N GLY A 604 19.17 6.44 -25.85
CA GLY A 604 19.74 6.26 -27.18
C GLY A 604 21.28 6.32 -27.12
N ALA A 605 21.96 5.95 -28.21
CA ALA A 605 23.42 5.79 -28.24
C ALA A 605 24.19 7.00 -27.68
N ASN A 606 23.71 8.21 -27.96
CA ASN A 606 24.30 9.47 -27.50
C ASN A 606 23.34 10.29 -26.60
N GLN A 607 22.39 9.62 -25.95
CA GLN A 607 21.32 10.24 -25.18
C GLN A 607 21.27 9.67 -23.76
N ALA A 608 22.42 9.69 -23.07
CA ALA A 608 22.51 9.31 -21.67
C ALA A 608 22.30 10.52 -20.74
N VAL A 609 21.67 10.27 -19.61
CA VAL A 609 21.56 11.20 -18.49
C VAL A 609 22.23 10.57 -17.30
N THR A 610 23.37 11.12 -16.90
CA THR A 610 24.07 10.66 -15.70
C THR A 610 23.42 11.22 -14.44
N PHE A 611 23.72 10.62 -13.30
CA PHE A 611 23.33 11.17 -12.01
C PHE A 611 23.94 12.56 -11.77
N LYS A 612 25.17 12.77 -12.27
CA LYS A 612 25.79 14.10 -12.30
C LYS A 612 24.93 15.12 -13.06
N ASP A 613 24.36 14.75 -14.20
CA ASP A 613 23.50 15.63 -14.99
C ASP A 613 22.22 16.00 -14.22
N PHE A 614 21.59 15.02 -13.56
CA PHE A 614 20.43 15.26 -12.71
C PHE A 614 20.72 16.26 -11.60
N ARG A 615 21.85 16.13 -10.89
CA ARG A 615 22.21 17.09 -9.82
C ARG A 615 22.50 18.49 -10.34
N LEU A 616 23.13 18.60 -11.51
CA LEU A 616 23.49 19.90 -12.09
C LEU A 616 22.30 20.62 -12.73
N ARG A 617 21.40 19.88 -13.39
CA ARG A 617 20.35 20.47 -14.24
C ARG A 617 18.95 20.32 -13.66
N ALA A 618 18.73 19.37 -12.75
CA ALA A 618 17.47 19.13 -12.08
C ALA A 618 17.67 18.95 -10.56
N PRO A 619 18.22 19.96 -9.85
CA PRO A 619 18.60 19.84 -8.44
C PRO A 619 17.40 19.56 -7.52
N ASN A 620 17.63 18.89 -6.38
CA ASN A 620 16.60 18.54 -5.38
C ASN A 620 15.97 19.76 -4.69
N SER A 621 16.60 20.93 -4.80
CA SER A 621 16.03 22.20 -4.33
C SER A 621 14.76 22.60 -5.08
N ILE A 622 14.56 22.08 -6.29
CA ILE A 622 13.33 22.25 -7.08
C ILE A 622 12.57 20.93 -7.01
N ARG A 623 11.59 20.83 -6.11
CA ARG A 623 10.75 19.63 -5.95
C ARG A 623 9.61 19.61 -6.98
N LEU A 624 9.11 18.42 -7.31
CA LEU A 624 8.01 18.20 -8.24
C LEU A 624 6.67 18.33 -7.52
N ASP A 625 5.82 19.26 -7.95
CA ASP A 625 4.53 19.56 -7.31
C ASP A 625 3.54 18.38 -7.43
N ALA A 626 3.59 17.65 -8.55
CA ALA A 626 2.66 16.56 -8.85
C ALA A 626 2.96 15.24 -8.10
N ALA A 627 4.09 15.17 -7.39
CA ALA A 627 4.55 13.98 -6.66
C ALA A 627 4.41 12.66 -7.43
N PRO A 628 5.08 12.51 -8.59
CA PRO A 628 4.87 11.37 -9.47
C PRO A 628 5.22 10.04 -8.82
N LEU A 629 4.51 8.97 -9.23
CA LEU A 629 5.01 7.61 -9.06
C LEU A 629 6.02 7.32 -10.16
N ILE A 630 7.26 7.00 -9.79
CA ILE A 630 8.30 6.60 -10.74
C ILE A 630 8.21 5.09 -10.96
N PHE A 631 8.08 4.66 -12.20
CA PHE A 631 8.17 3.26 -12.59
C PHE A 631 9.39 3.11 -13.50
N LEU A 632 10.49 2.58 -12.96
CA LEU A 632 11.75 2.43 -13.69
C LEU A 632 11.89 1.01 -14.25
N ASN A 633 11.45 0.82 -15.49
CA ASN A 633 11.82 -0.35 -16.28
C ASN A 633 13.06 -0.05 -17.10
N ALA A 634 14.24 -0.35 -16.57
CA ALA A 634 15.44 -0.32 -17.38
C ALA A 634 16.26 -1.60 -17.23
N CYS A 635 16.86 -2.08 -18.31
CA CYS A 635 17.88 -3.12 -18.20
C CYS A 635 19.06 -2.52 -17.43
N GLU A 636 19.54 -3.19 -16.38
CA GLU A 636 20.40 -2.65 -15.31
C GLU A 636 19.76 -1.54 -14.44
N SER A 637 18.42 -1.37 -14.43
CA SER A 637 17.72 -0.42 -13.53
C SER A 637 18.00 -0.64 -12.05
N ALA A 638 18.69 -1.72 -11.72
CA ALA A 638 19.04 -2.07 -10.37
C ALA A 638 20.19 -3.07 -10.24
N GLU A 639 21.37 -2.77 -10.76
CA GLU A 639 22.50 -2.96 -9.84
C GLU A 639 22.39 -1.89 -8.77
N LEU A 640 21.40 -2.05 -7.88
CA LEU A 640 21.14 -1.20 -6.72
C LEU A 640 22.25 -1.40 -5.68
N SER A 641 23.51 -1.58 -6.11
CA SER A 641 24.69 -1.55 -5.24
C SER A 641 24.47 -0.41 -4.25
N PRO A 642 24.45 -0.58 -2.92
CA PRO A 642 24.30 0.51 -1.96
C PRO A 642 25.11 1.79 -2.15
N VAL A 643 26.14 1.83 -2.99
CA VAL A 643 26.67 3.12 -3.45
C VAL A 643 25.65 3.89 -4.33
N LEU A 644 24.78 3.18 -5.04
CA LEU A 644 23.54 3.57 -5.73
C LEU A 644 22.32 3.77 -4.82
N TYR A 645 22.39 3.46 -3.52
CA TYR A 645 21.47 4.06 -2.53
C TYR A 645 21.87 5.50 -2.16
N ASN A 646 22.86 6.07 -2.87
CA ASN A 646 23.02 7.50 -3.17
C ASN A 646 22.62 7.87 -4.64
N GLY A 647 21.88 7.00 -5.35
CA GLY A 647 21.55 7.11 -6.78
C GLY A 647 20.10 7.52 -7.07
N PHE A 648 19.46 6.90 -8.08
CA PHE A 648 18.17 7.34 -8.63
C PHE A 648 17.00 7.32 -7.63
N MET A 649 16.89 6.29 -6.78
CA MET A 649 15.77 6.18 -5.83
C MET A 649 15.76 7.34 -4.82
N PRO A 650 16.81 7.57 -3.99
CA PRO A 650 16.82 8.69 -3.05
C PRO A 650 16.67 10.02 -3.77
N TYR A 651 17.29 10.17 -4.94
CA TYR A 651 17.14 11.37 -5.75
C TYR A 651 15.68 11.63 -6.13
N PHE A 652 14.96 10.66 -6.69
CA PHE A 652 13.57 10.87 -7.10
C PHE A 652 12.68 11.20 -5.90
N VAL A 653 12.89 10.55 -4.75
CA VAL A 653 12.09 10.81 -3.54
C VAL A 653 12.42 12.19 -2.96
N ASP A 654 13.70 12.57 -2.88
CA ASP A 654 14.14 13.92 -2.48
C ASP A 654 13.62 15.00 -3.44
N LYS A 655 13.50 14.65 -4.72
CA LYS A 655 12.91 15.45 -5.79
C LYS A 655 11.40 15.60 -5.64
N GLY A 656 10.77 14.90 -4.71
CA GLY A 656 9.34 15.00 -4.39
C GLY A 656 8.48 13.89 -4.99
N ALA A 657 9.07 12.86 -5.62
CA ALA A 657 8.31 11.69 -6.06
C ALA A 657 7.71 10.96 -4.86
N ARG A 658 6.52 10.38 -5.06
CA ARG A 658 5.82 9.64 -4.01
C ARG A 658 6.41 8.27 -3.67
N GLY A 659 7.26 7.81 -4.56
CA GLY A 659 7.89 6.51 -4.49
C GLY A 659 8.38 6.08 -5.87
N MET A 660 9.08 4.97 -5.86
CA MET A 660 9.69 4.37 -7.02
C MET A 660 9.48 2.87 -7.02
N ILE A 661 9.17 2.34 -8.19
CA ILE A 661 9.25 0.93 -8.53
C ILE A 661 10.50 0.73 -9.37
N GLY A 662 11.29 -0.30 -9.05
CA GLY A 662 12.45 -0.71 -9.83
C GLY A 662 12.69 -2.21 -9.69
N ALA A 663 13.64 -2.73 -10.45
CA ALA A 663 14.09 -4.11 -10.29
C ALA A 663 15.11 -4.24 -9.15
N GLU A 664 15.63 -5.44 -8.92
CA GLU A 664 16.76 -5.74 -8.03
C GLU A 664 18.01 -6.18 -8.81
N CYS A 665 17.87 -6.41 -10.11
CA CYS A 665 18.94 -6.76 -11.04
C CYS A 665 18.49 -6.45 -12.49
N PRO A 666 19.37 -6.54 -13.51
CA PRO A 666 18.96 -6.52 -14.92
C PRO A 666 17.75 -7.41 -15.23
N VAL A 667 16.64 -6.80 -15.65
CA VAL A 667 15.42 -7.51 -16.03
C VAL A 667 15.40 -7.73 -17.54
N PRO A 668 15.07 -8.95 -18.02
CA PRO A 668 14.85 -9.17 -19.44
C PRO A 668 13.77 -8.26 -20.02
N ALA A 669 14.06 -7.64 -21.16
CA ALA A 669 13.18 -6.63 -21.73
C ALA A 669 11.76 -7.17 -22.04
N PHE A 670 11.67 -8.45 -22.45
CA PHE A 670 10.41 -9.14 -22.68
C PHE A 670 9.58 -9.28 -21.38
N PHE A 671 10.20 -9.78 -20.30
CA PHE A 671 9.56 -9.88 -18.99
C PHE A 671 9.15 -8.50 -18.45
N ALA A 672 10.03 -7.50 -18.55
CA ALA A 672 9.76 -6.13 -18.11
C ALA A 672 8.54 -5.53 -18.82
N ALA A 673 8.35 -5.83 -20.10
CA ALA A 673 7.20 -5.37 -20.88
C ALA A 673 5.90 -6.05 -20.41
N ASP A 674 5.90 -7.37 -20.23
CA ASP A 674 4.73 -8.14 -19.73
C ASP A 674 4.35 -7.71 -18.32
N TRP A 675 5.33 -7.60 -17.43
CA TRP A 675 5.15 -7.13 -16.05
C TRP A 675 4.52 -5.74 -16.01
N ALA A 676 5.06 -4.77 -16.77
CA ALA A 676 4.52 -3.41 -16.76
C ALA A 676 3.07 -3.35 -17.26
N GLN A 677 2.73 -4.06 -18.34
CA GLN A 677 1.36 -4.06 -18.86
C GLN A 677 0.38 -4.64 -17.84
N LYS A 678 0.68 -5.82 -17.28
CA LYS A 678 -0.15 -6.44 -16.23
C LYS A 678 -0.28 -5.57 -14.99
N PHE A 679 0.80 -4.88 -14.61
CA PHE A 679 0.79 -3.92 -13.50
C PHE A 679 -0.14 -2.74 -13.79
N PHE A 680 0.05 -2.03 -14.91
CA PHE A 680 -0.73 -0.83 -15.23
C PHE A 680 -2.20 -1.14 -15.47
N ASP A 681 -2.54 -2.31 -16.04
CA ASP A 681 -3.93 -2.76 -16.20
C ASP A 681 -4.68 -2.84 -14.86
N ARG A 682 -3.99 -3.23 -13.79
CA ARG A 682 -4.54 -3.33 -12.43
C ARG A 682 -4.47 -1.99 -11.70
N PHE A 683 -3.33 -1.32 -11.79
CA PHE A 683 -3.07 -0.07 -11.08
C PHE A 683 -3.98 1.07 -11.53
N LEU A 684 -4.22 1.19 -12.85
CA LEU A 684 -5.12 2.20 -13.40
C LEU A 684 -6.59 1.94 -13.03
N ARG A 685 -6.96 0.70 -12.69
CA ARG A 685 -8.29 0.33 -12.14
C ARG A 685 -8.42 0.57 -10.63
N GLY A 686 -7.43 1.24 -10.02
CA GLY A 686 -7.46 1.62 -8.62
C GLY A 686 -7.09 0.52 -7.64
N GLN A 687 -6.55 -0.62 -8.10
CA GLN A 687 -6.04 -1.65 -7.19
C GLN A 687 -4.77 -1.13 -6.46
N PRO A 688 -4.63 -1.36 -5.13
CA PRO A 688 -3.44 -0.99 -4.39
C PRO A 688 -2.17 -1.65 -4.90
N LEU A 689 -1.09 -0.88 -5.04
CA LEU A 689 0.19 -1.33 -5.58
C LEU A 689 0.75 -2.56 -4.85
N GLY A 690 0.71 -2.59 -3.52
CA GLY A 690 1.25 -3.71 -2.74
C GLY A 690 0.53 -5.03 -3.00
N GLU A 691 -0.80 -4.97 -3.19
CA GLU A 691 -1.61 -6.14 -3.54
C GLU A 691 -1.31 -6.64 -4.94
N ILE A 692 -1.20 -5.71 -5.92
CA ILE A 692 -0.79 -6.03 -7.29
C ILE A 692 0.54 -6.78 -7.29
N PHE A 693 1.52 -6.30 -6.53
CA PHE A 693 2.84 -6.92 -6.47
C PHE A 693 2.82 -8.33 -5.89
N LEU A 694 2.09 -8.55 -4.79
CA LEU A 694 1.96 -9.89 -4.21
C LEU A 694 1.25 -10.85 -5.17
N GLU A 695 0.15 -10.41 -5.78
CA GLU A 695 -0.60 -11.21 -6.74
C GLU A 695 0.23 -11.55 -7.98
N MET A 696 0.94 -10.58 -8.56
CA MET A 696 1.78 -10.81 -9.73
C MET A 696 2.95 -11.73 -9.40
N ARG A 697 3.62 -11.56 -8.25
CA ARG A 697 4.68 -12.48 -7.80
C ARG A 697 4.17 -13.92 -7.74
N ARG A 698 2.98 -14.13 -7.16
CA ARG A 698 2.33 -15.43 -7.09
C ARG A 698 1.94 -15.96 -8.47
N ASP A 699 1.38 -15.12 -9.34
CA ASP A 699 0.99 -15.50 -10.69
C ASP A 699 2.20 -16.01 -11.50
N TYR A 700 3.28 -15.23 -11.58
CA TYR A 700 4.50 -15.66 -12.26
C TYR A 700 5.09 -16.91 -11.65
N PHE A 701 5.12 -17.02 -10.32
CA PHE A 701 5.68 -18.20 -9.66
C PHE A 701 4.83 -19.46 -9.89
N TYR A 702 3.54 -19.44 -9.55
CA TYR A 702 2.70 -20.63 -9.51
C TYR A 702 2.12 -21.01 -10.88
N ASN A 703 1.80 -20.03 -11.75
CA ASN A 703 1.20 -20.31 -13.05
C ASN A 703 2.25 -20.43 -14.16
N HIS A 704 3.35 -19.68 -14.06
CA HIS A 704 4.39 -19.62 -15.10
C HIS A 704 5.72 -20.27 -14.71
N ARG A 705 5.87 -20.75 -13.45
CA ARG A 705 7.15 -21.25 -12.89
C ARG A 705 8.29 -20.25 -13.00
N ASN A 706 7.94 -18.97 -13.09
CA ASN A 706 8.86 -17.88 -13.35
C ASN A 706 9.18 -17.14 -12.05
N ILE A 707 10.39 -17.33 -11.57
CA ILE A 707 10.86 -16.72 -10.31
C ILE A 707 11.20 -15.23 -10.46
N LEU A 708 11.24 -14.69 -11.68
CA LEU A 708 11.56 -13.28 -11.92
C LEU A 708 10.50 -12.31 -11.36
N GLY A 709 9.32 -12.80 -10.97
CA GLY A 709 8.35 -11.97 -10.24
C GLY A 709 8.92 -11.36 -8.96
N LEU A 710 9.90 -12.02 -8.34
CA LEU A 710 10.61 -11.53 -7.15
C LEU A 710 11.66 -10.46 -7.43
N LEU A 711 11.95 -10.13 -8.70
CA LEU A 711 12.93 -9.10 -9.07
C LEU A 711 12.47 -7.69 -8.75
N TYR A 712 11.17 -7.41 -8.76
CA TYR A 712 10.70 -6.04 -8.59
C TYR A 712 10.56 -5.66 -7.11
N ALA A 713 11.13 -4.51 -6.77
CA ALA A 713 11.07 -3.89 -5.47
C ALA A 713 10.14 -2.68 -5.45
N VAL A 714 9.59 -2.41 -4.26
CA VAL A 714 8.63 -1.33 -4.01
C VAL A 714 9.22 -0.37 -2.98
N TYR A 715 9.68 0.79 -3.45
CA TYR A 715 10.01 1.92 -2.59
C TYR A 715 8.87 2.94 -2.64
N CYS A 716 7.72 2.56 -2.10
CA CYS A 716 6.51 3.36 -2.11
C CYS A 716 5.57 2.89 -1.01
N ASN A 717 4.55 3.68 -0.67
CA ASN A 717 3.44 3.18 0.12
C ASN A 717 2.68 2.10 -0.68
N ALA A 718 2.52 0.91 -0.11
CA ALA A 718 1.80 -0.22 -0.69
C ALA A 718 0.33 0.11 -0.99
N ASP A 719 -0.27 1.06 -0.28
CA ASP A 719 -1.67 1.47 -0.48
C ASP A 719 -1.82 2.51 -1.61
N THR A 720 -0.72 2.91 -2.27
CA THR A 720 -0.74 3.80 -3.45
C THR A 720 -1.59 3.18 -4.55
N ARG A 721 -2.50 3.97 -5.12
CA ARG A 721 -3.41 3.58 -6.19
C ARG A 721 -3.85 4.80 -7.00
N VAL A 722 -4.44 4.58 -8.18
CA VAL A 722 -5.11 5.63 -8.95
C VAL A 722 -6.54 5.83 -8.44
N GLU A 723 -6.96 7.08 -8.22
CA GLU A 723 -8.29 7.39 -7.69
C GLU A 723 -8.92 8.63 -8.34
N PRO A 724 -10.19 8.57 -8.79
CA PRO A 724 -10.99 7.35 -8.94
C PRO A 724 -10.36 6.38 -9.94
N ALA A 725 -10.74 5.11 -9.85
CA ALA A 725 -10.34 4.09 -10.82
C ALA A 725 -10.72 4.51 -12.25
N LEU A 726 -9.81 4.33 -13.20
CA LEU A 726 -10.10 4.49 -14.61
C LEU A 726 -10.70 3.17 -15.12
N ALA A 727 -12.03 3.10 -15.18
CA ALA A 727 -12.79 1.95 -15.71
C ALA A 727 -12.28 1.57 -17.12
#